data_AF-A0A1G6XHR8-F1
#
_entry.id   AF-A0A1G6XHR8-F1
#
_cell.length_a   1.000
_cell.length_b   1.000
_cell.length_c   1.000
_cell.angle_alpha   90.00
_cell.angle_beta   90.00
_cell.angle_gamma   90.00
#
_symmetry.space_group_name_H-M   'P 1'
#
loop_
_entity.id
_entity.type
_entity.pdbx_description
1 polymer ?
#
loop_
_entity_poly.entity_id
_entity_poly.type
_entity_poly.pdbx_seq_one_letter_code
_entity_poly.pdbx_strand_id
1 'polypeptide(L)'
;MKLELNRTETSVRLSEVAVAQVHDLPASVIDSLVLSASMNLIQRLSRHRAAVSEAWKSVEVVLTRTGMQTVEELERKLPELCEGDWEIVQLWVKRKAEMDDALERFKLIYRMGKEQADAKLARMTKIPALHRKLVLQHPQLLDDAVELQESTIDTILTYLLNSTVERTESGTTEVRFRLGDKSANVMEEVLSQVRVRQMLVDCWIHALACDDSLNEGFSFRVNDGLVHHKGKAGLLVADGIEVGGSPIINEYVYRVDHQAAGHLKKGTVRKKKDWIRSLQKAGGKMAFTDLLSKEILLPVLPEKQAEISPLKGLGVMVTKFNSPKARRLRRCFLLLEVLLNKMETCSPAALKELRKKADRAVERINGILRIHLTGRLAKGDWFTEHQSCKEKPIGLPESVLEDLVSYAKEPGVSIVRSRVTDTITSWFTEQYGRGGECSEILAFLTQCVSRLDAAEEAAIAEEDAKRAAEGTEIRKPFGPSELVPYGTLSFRVAARSEQALKRGDYQILAECLQDGIITEEEQWVRELLPNAEPLWFSYGSGWTGGENRYGGQRLLWPTDRQYAGRSGTFLTLHDLKISHDQESDTLTILGPEGTPVAPVYNGKIPVHQLPECVRLFLKLSNPWVYIKNGQSGKMRPGYAQRQTAGRVVKAPAEWRIPTKEIPLRKTGEAESDYYLRFHDWRVRKGIPREVMFSVVDAKYPTAACNGTKERYIHFGSPRLFGRFAESFSEGDLLILTEVFPERGAHAIGRSGQPCVTEFKVAVKWV
;
A
#
# COMPACT_ATOMS: atom_id res chain seq x y z
N MET A 1 -7.02 -49.13 -7.71
CA MET A 1 -8.17 -48.24 -7.95
C MET A 1 -7.80 -46.84 -7.50
N LYS A 2 -7.46 -45.97 -8.45
CA LYS A 2 -7.25 -44.53 -8.19
C LYS A 2 -8.64 -43.92 -8.01
N LEU A 3 -8.93 -43.38 -6.83
CA LEU A 3 -10.12 -42.58 -6.59
C LEU A 3 -9.97 -41.28 -7.37
N GLU A 4 -10.65 -41.19 -8.51
CA GLU A 4 -10.95 -39.94 -9.18
C GLU A 4 -11.94 -39.18 -8.28
N LEU A 5 -11.40 -38.26 -7.49
CA LEU A 5 -12.19 -37.29 -6.73
C LEU A 5 -12.78 -36.29 -7.72
N ASN A 6 -14.11 -36.26 -7.77
CA ASN A 6 -14.94 -35.24 -8.42
C ASN A 6 -14.46 -33.83 -8.07
N ARG A 7 -13.56 -33.27 -8.88
CA ARG A 7 -13.39 -31.81 -8.98
C ARG A 7 -14.65 -31.31 -9.70
N THR A 8 -15.67 -30.90 -8.95
CA THR A 8 -16.71 -30.00 -9.49
C THR A 8 -15.98 -28.87 -10.19
N GLU A 9 -16.15 -28.73 -11.51
CA GLU A 9 -15.49 -27.69 -12.30
C GLU A 9 -15.83 -26.32 -11.69
N THR A 10 -14.86 -25.73 -10.97
CA THR A 10 -15.01 -24.37 -10.47
C THR A 10 -15.10 -23.44 -11.68
N SER A 11 -16.25 -22.82 -11.87
CA SER A 11 -16.43 -21.88 -12.96
C SER A 11 -15.85 -20.53 -12.55
N VAL A 12 -14.90 -20.03 -13.33
CA VAL A 12 -14.19 -18.79 -13.03
C VAL A 12 -14.74 -17.69 -13.92
N ARG A 13 -15.05 -16.54 -13.34
CA ARG A 13 -15.44 -15.33 -14.10
C ARG A 13 -14.62 -14.13 -13.67
N LEU A 14 -14.12 -13.40 -14.67
CA LEU A 14 -13.43 -12.13 -14.49
C LEU A 14 -14.39 -10.97 -14.80
N SER A 15 -14.21 -9.84 -14.11
CA SER A 15 -14.80 -8.55 -14.53
C SER A 15 -14.29 -8.18 -15.92
N GLU A 16 -15.14 -7.58 -16.77
CA GLU A 16 -14.72 -7.19 -18.13
C GLU A 16 -13.74 -6.02 -18.09
N VAL A 17 -13.88 -5.17 -17.06
CA VAL A 17 -13.01 -4.02 -16.83
C VAL A 17 -11.87 -4.39 -15.86
N ALA A 18 -10.65 -4.15 -16.30
CA ALA A 18 -9.44 -4.14 -15.48
C ALA A 18 -9.00 -2.70 -15.20
N VAL A 19 -8.59 -2.43 -13.97
CA VAL A 19 -8.03 -1.13 -13.55
C VAL A 19 -6.52 -1.26 -13.48
N ALA A 20 -5.79 -0.40 -14.17
CA ALA A 20 -4.33 -0.39 -14.15
C ALA A 20 -3.76 0.87 -13.51
N GLN A 21 -2.69 0.71 -12.75
CA GLN A 21 -1.84 1.78 -12.29
C GLN A 21 -0.64 1.88 -13.25
N VAL A 22 -0.58 2.97 -14.01
CA VAL A 22 0.50 3.26 -14.96
C VAL A 22 1.44 4.29 -14.34
N HIS A 23 2.73 3.97 -14.23
CA HIS A 23 3.71 4.91 -13.71
C HIS A 23 3.83 6.17 -14.57
N ASP A 24 3.95 7.33 -13.92
CA ASP A 24 3.96 8.61 -14.62
C ASP A 24 5.23 8.87 -15.44
N LEU A 25 6.32 8.17 -15.12
CA LEU A 25 7.60 8.25 -15.80
C LEU A 25 8.04 6.88 -16.32
N PRO A 26 8.72 6.83 -17.48
CA PRO A 26 9.23 5.59 -18.02
C PRO A 26 10.40 5.07 -17.16
N ALA A 27 10.52 3.75 -17.04
CA ALA A 27 11.57 3.11 -16.24
C ALA A 27 12.98 3.44 -16.75
N SER A 28 13.13 3.82 -18.02
CA SER A 28 14.39 4.23 -18.66
C SER A 28 15.01 5.49 -18.03
N VAL A 29 14.23 6.31 -17.31
CA VAL A 29 14.78 7.47 -16.58
C VAL A 29 15.84 7.04 -15.56
N ILE A 30 15.66 5.85 -14.96
CA ILE A 30 16.59 5.28 -14.00
C ILE A 30 17.96 4.97 -14.63
N ASP A 31 18.01 4.65 -15.94
CA ASP A 31 19.27 4.29 -16.62
C ASP A 31 20.29 5.44 -16.57
N SER A 32 19.82 6.68 -16.49
CA SER A 32 20.71 7.84 -16.34
C SER A 32 21.42 7.92 -14.98
N LEU A 33 20.92 7.21 -13.96
CA LEU A 33 21.52 7.05 -12.64
C LEU A 33 22.49 5.85 -12.55
N VAL A 34 22.54 5.03 -13.60
CA VAL A 34 23.40 3.85 -13.68
C VAL A 34 24.76 4.25 -14.25
N LEU A 35 25.83 3.83 -13.58
CA LEU A 35 27.18 4.01 -14.08
C LEU A 35 27.56 2.84 -14.99
N SER A 36 27.14 2.91 -16.25
CA SER A 36 27.50 1.91 -17.28
C SER A 36 29.03 1.77 -17.43
N ALA A 37 29.76 2.88 -17.35
CA ALA A 37 31.23 2.90 -17.35
C ALA A 37 31.82 2.14 -16.15
N SER A 38 31.26 2.31 -14.95
CA SER A 38 31.72 1.61 -13.74
C SER A 38 31.53 0.11 -13.83
N MET A 39 30.42 -0.36 -14.40
CA MET A 39 30.20 -1.81 -14.57
C MET A 39 31.21 -2.46 -15.50
N ASN A 40 31.59 -1.79 -16.59
CA ASN A 40 32.66 -2.24 -17.48
C ASN A 40 34.03 -2.23 -16.77
N LEU A 41 34.27 -1.24 -15.91
CA LEU A 41 35.50 -1.17 -15.12
C LEU A 41 35.59 -2.26 -14.05
N ILE A 42 34.49 -2.61 -13.39
CA ILE A 42 34.45 -3.73 -12.44
C ILE A 42 34.77 -5.05 -13.15
N GLN A 43 34.24 -5.26 -14.36
CA GLN A 43 34.59 -6.43 -15.17
C GLN A 43 36.08 -6.45 -15.54
N ARG A 44 36.68 -5.29 -15.86
CA ARG A 44 38.12 -5.18 -16.09
C ARG A 44 38.93 -5.47 -14.83
N LEU A 45 38.52 -4.92 -13.68
CA LEU A 45 39.14 -5.18 -12.38
C LEU A 45 39.11 -6.67 -12.01
N SER A 46 38.00 -7.35 -12.28
CA SER A 46 37.89 -8.80 -12.09
C SER A 46 38.92 -9.56 -12.93
N ARG A 47 39.14 -9.15 -14.19
CA ARG A 47 40.19 -9.72 -15.05
C ARG A 47 41.60 -9.44 -14.55
N HIS A 48 41.88 -8.21 -14.09
CA HIS A 48 43.19 -7.87 -13.50
C HIS A 48 43.45 -8.68 -12.23
N ARG A 49 42.44 -8.84 -11.36
CA ARG A 49 42.54 -9.65 -10.15
C ARG A 49 42.81 -11.12 -10.45
N ALA A 50 42.15 -11.68 -11.47
CA ALA A 50 42.42 -13.04 -11.94
C ALA A 50 43.86 -13.18 -12.45
N ALA A 51 44.32 -12.24 -13.28
CA ALA A 51 45.69 -12.23 -13.81
C ALA A 51 46.76 -12.08 -12.73
N VAL A 52 46.53 -11.23 -11.70
CA VAL A 52 47.42 -11.10 -10.54
C VAL A 52 47.44 -12.40 -9.74
N SER A 53 46.27 -13.02 -9.50
CA SER A 53 46.20 -14.28 -8.76
C SER A 53 46.89 -15.43 -9.50
N GLU A 54 46.83 -15.46 -10.83
CA GLU A 54 47.53 -16.43 -11.66
C GLU A 54 49.04 -16.20 -11.62
N ALA A 55 49.50 -14.95 -11.81
CA ALA A 55 50.91 -14.61 -11.68
C ALA A 55 51.46 -14.89 -10.28
N TRP A 56 50.65 -14.70 -9.24
CA TRP A 56 51.02 -15.01 -7.85
C TRP A 56 51.28 -16.49 -7.63
N LYS A 57 50.47 -17.39 -8.21
CA LYS A 57 50.73 -18.84 -8.14
C LYS A 57 52.09 -19.21 -8.73
N SER A 58 52.50 -18.54 -9.80
CA SER A 58 53.84 -18.72 -10.37
C SER A 58 54.93 -18.21 -9.40
N VAL A 59 54.71 -17.08 -8.72
CA VAL A 59 55.63 -16.58 -7.68
C VAL A 59 55.72 -17.51 -6.47
N GLU A 60 54.63 -18.15 -6.04
CA GLU A 60 54.63 -19.14 -4.94
C GLU A 60 55.54 -20.34 -5.27
N VAL A 61 55.56 -20.78 -6.54
CA VAL A 61 56.48 -21.82 -7.00
C VAL A 61 57.94 -21.35 -6.91
N VAL A 62 58.22 -20.09 -7.26
CA VAL A 62 59.56 -19.49 -7.12
C VAL A 62 59.97 -19.41 -5.65
N LEU A 63 59.12 -18.88 -4.77
CA LEU A 63 59.36 -18.81 -3.31
C LEU A 63 59.69 -20.17 -2.72
N THR A 64 58.89 -21.19 -3.07
CA THR A 64 59.08 -22.57 -2.60
C THR A 64 60.40 -23.14 -3.07
N ARG A 65 60.81 -22.84 -4.31
CA ARG A 65 62.06 -23.33 -4.91
C ARG A 65 63.29 -22.62 -4.35
N THR A 66 63.21 -21.32 -4.10
CA THR A 66 64.33 -20.51 -3.58
C THR A 66 64.47 -20.56 -2.07
N GLY A 67 63.50 -21.17 -1.36
CA GLY A 67 63.48 -21.26 0.10
C GLY A 67 63.19 -19.91 0.79
N MET A 68 62.69 -18.92 0.03
CA MET A 68 62.33 -17.60 0.54
C MET A 68 60.88 -17.60 1.05
N GLN A 69 60.58 -16.78 2.05
CA GLN A 69 59.25 -16.72 2.66
C GLN A 69 58.43 -15.51 2.23
N THR A 70 59.08 -14.45 1.75
CA THR A 70 58.40 -13.19 1.41
C THR A 70 58.81 -12.66 0.04
N VAL A 71 57.94 -11.82 -0.54
CA VAL A 71 58.23 -11.13 -1.81
C VAL A 71 59.32 -10.09 -1.60
N GLU A 72 59.35 -9.44 -0.44
CA GLU A 72 60.35 -8.46 -0.08
C GLU A 72 61.76 -9.10 -0.01
N GLU A 73 61.87 -10.38 0.34
CA GLU A 73 63.11 -11.16 0.25
C GLU A 73 63.51 -11.45 -1.20
N LEU A 74 62.56 -11.83 -2.05
CA LEU A 74 62.76 -12.01 -3.49
C LEU A 74 63.24 -10.72 -4.16
N GLU A 75 62.62 -9.58 -3.83
CA GLU A 75 62.98 -8.27 -4.36
C GLU A 75 64.39 -7.84 -3.94
N ARG A 76 64.83 -8.14 -2.70
CA ARG A 76 66.20 -7.84 -2.26
C ARG A 76 67.26 -8.73 -2.91
N LYS A 77 66.88 -9.94 -3.34
CA LYS A 77 67.76 -10.93 -3.95
C LYS A 77 67.55 -11.09 -5.46
N LEU A 78 66.89 -10.12 -6.11
CA LEU A 78 66.68 -10.08 -7.56
C LEU A 78 67.95 -10.41 -8.39
N PRO A 79 69.18 -9.98 -8.02
CA PRO A 79 70.40 -10.32 -8.76
C PRO A 79 70.83 -11.79 -8.67
N GLU A 80 70.34 -12.54 -7.69
CA GLU A 80 70.70 -13.95 -7.43
C GLU A 80 69.71 -14.95 -8.07
N LEU A 81 68.62 -14.46 -8.66
CA LEU A 81 67.59 -15.28 -9.31
C LEU A 81 68.00 -15.67 -10.73
N CYS A 82 67.56 -16.84 -11.19
CA CYS A 82 67.70 -17.19 -12.60
C CYS A 82 66.76 -16.32 -13.45
N GLU A 83 67.11 -16.12 -14.72
CA GLU A 83 66.39 -15.24 -15.65
C GLU A 83 64.89 -15.55 -15.72
N GLY A 84 64.51 -16.84 -15.72
CA GLY A 84 63.11 -17.27 -15.72
C GLY A 84 62.33 -16.93 -14.43
N ASP A 85 62.97 -16.96 -13.26
CA ASP A 85 62.33 -16.56 -12.00
C ASP A 85 62.17 -15.04 -11.90
N TRP A 86 63.16 -14.31 -12.40
CA TRP A 86 63.11 -12.87 -12.50
C TRP A 86 61.93 -12.41 -13.38
N GLU A 87 61.74 -13.03 -14.54
CA GLU A 87 60.60 -12.73 -15.42
C GLU A 87 59.24 -12.99 -14.75
N ILE A 88 59.12 -14.07 -13.98
CA ILE A 88 57.89 -14.40 -13.24
C ILE A 88 57.58 -13.34 -12.18
N VAL A 89 58.58 -12.94 -11.39
CA VAL A 89 58.42 -11.91 -10.34
C VAL A 89 58.10 -10.55 -10.99
N GLN A 90 58.81 -10.15 -12.05
CA GLN A 90 58.55 -8.90 -12.77
C GLN A 90 57.15 -8.87 -13.39
N LEU A 91 56.68 -9.98 -13.95
CA LEU A 91 55.31 -10.09 -14.46
C LEU A 91 54.29 -9.89 -13.35
N TRP A 92 54.47 -10.50 -12.18
CA TRP A 92 53.58 -10.28 -11.04
C TRP A 92 53.60 -8.83 -10.55
N VAL A 93 54.78 -8.21 -10.37
CA VAL A 93 54.91 -6.79 -9.98
C VAL A 93 54.18 -5.89 -10.97
N LYS A 94 54.38 -6.11 -12.27
CA LYS A 94 53.68 -5.37 -13.33
C LYS A 94 52.17 -5.54 -13.23
N ARG A 95 51.67 -6.77 -13.08
CA ARG A 95 50.23 -7.05 -12.96
C ARG A 95 49.62 -6.44 -11.70
N LYS A 96 50.36 -6.45 -10.58
CA LYS A 96 49.95 -5.82 -9.33
C LYS A 96 49.85 -4.30 -9.47
N ALA A 97 50.85 -3.67 -10.09
CA ALA A 97 50.81 -2.24 -10.38
C ALA A 97 49.65 -1.85 -11.32
N GLU A 98 49.40 -2.64 -12.37
CA GLU A 98 48.22 -2.46 -13.25
C GLU A 98 46.89 -2.57 -12.49
N MET A 99 46.81 -3.49 -11.53
CA MET A 99 45.62 -3.67 -10.68
C MET A 99 45.42 -2.48 -9.73
N ASP A 100 46.49 -2.01 -9.09
CA ASP A 100 46.44 -0.88 -8.15
C ASP A 100 46.03 0.43 -8.87
N ASP A 101 46.60 0.71 -10.05
CA ASP A 101 46.19 1.84 -10.91
C ASP A 101 44.71 1.71 -11.33
N ALA A 102 44.27 0.51 -11.72
CA ALA A 102 42.87 0.27 -12.06
C ALA A 102 41.93 0.49 -10.86
N LEU A 103 42.36 0.13 -9.64
CA LEU A 103 41.58 0.32 -8.42
C LEU A 103 41.44 1.80 -8.07
N GLU A 104 42.53 2.58 -8.13
CA GLU A 104 42.47 4.03 -7.89
C GLU A 104 41.61 4.75 -8.92
N ARG A 105 41.71 4.38 -10.21
CA ARG A 105 40.81 4.89 -11.25
C ARG A 105 39.36 4.55 -10.96
N PHE A 106 39.08 3.34 -10.49
CA PHE A 106 37.71 2.95 -10.11
C PHE A 106 37.18 3.80 -8.96
N LYS A 107 37.97 4.03 -7.89
CA LYS A 107 37.58 4.88 -6.76
C LYS A 107 37.20 6.29 -7.21
N LEU A 108 38.00 6.89 -8.11
CA LEU A 108 37.73 8.20 -8.68
C LEU A 108 36.42 8.19 -9.50
N ILE A 109 36.25 7.22 -10.40
CA ILE A 109 35.07 7.10 -11.26
C ILE A 109 33.80 6.81 -10.46
N TYR A 110 33.89 6.02 -9.39
CA TYR A 110 32.77 5.77 -8.47
C TYR A 110 32.31 7.08 -7.82
N ARG A 111 33.26 7.87 -7.27
CA ARG A 111 32.97 9.15 -6.63
C ARG A 111 32.35 10.16 -7.60
N MET A 112 33.00 10.38 -8.74
CA MET A 112 32.49 11.27 -9.79
C MET A 112 31.13 10.80 -10.31
N GLY A 113 30.93 9.49 -10.44
CA GLY A 113 29.67 8.93 -10.88
C GLY A 113 28.53 9.14 -9.88
N LYS A 114 28.82 9.07 -8.57
CA LYS A 114 27.86 9.39 -7.51
C LYS A 114 27.47 10.88 -7.57
N GLU A 115 28.43 11.78 -7.66
CA GLU A 115 28.19 13.23 -7.80
C GLU A 115 27.41 13.57 -9.08
N GLN A 116 27.71 12.90 -10.20
CA GLN A 116 26.96 13.04 -11.44
C GLN A 116 25.53 12.54 -11.33
N ALA A 117 25.29 11.43 -10.62
CA ALA A 117 23.95 10.93 -10.36
C ALA A 117 23.14 11.94 -9.53
N ASP A 118 23.76 12.57 -8.54
CA ASP A 118 23.12 13.60 -7.71
C ASP A 118 22.75 14.84 -8.52
N ALA A 119 23.67 15.32 -9.34
CA ALA A 119 23.41 16.43 -10.25
C ALA A 119 22.29 16.10 -11.26
N LYS A 120 22.22 14.85 -11.73
CA LYS A 120 21.12 14.39 -12.60
C LYS A 120 19.79 14.33 -11.86
N LEU A 121 19.75 13.77 -10.64
CA LEU A 121 18.55 13.74 -9.80
C LEU A 121 18.02 15.14 -9.54
N ALA A 122 18.91 16.08 -9.20
CA ALA A 122 18.55 17.48 -9.03
C ALA A 122 17.94 18.08 -10.31
N ARG A 123 18.48 17.77 -11.49
CA ARG A 123 17.91 18.21 -12.78
C ARG A 123 16.58 17.53 -13.10
N MET A 124 16.38 16.27 -12.71
CA MET A 124 15.13 15.53 -12.93
C MET A 124 13.95 16.14 -12.18
N THR A 125 14.17 16.90 -11.11
CA THR A 125 13.10 17.64 -10.42
C THR A 125 12.35 18.59 -11.35
N LYS A 126 12.94 18.95 -12.50
CA LYS A 126 12.31 19.79 -13.54
C LYS A 126 11.40 19.00 -14.49
N ILE A 127 11.41 17.67 -14.46
CA ILE A 127 10.50 16.84 -15.25
C ILE A 127 9.07 17.11 -14.76
N PRO A 128 8.11 17.51 -15.62
CA PRO A 128 6.78 17.95 -15.22
C PRO A 128 6.06 17.07 -14.20
N ALA A 129 6.05 15.75 -14.42
CA ALA A 129 5.36 14.80 -13.53
C ALA A 129 6.04 14.68 -12.15
N LEU A 130 7.37 14.67 -12.10
CA LEU A 130 8.11 14.63 -10.84
C LEU A 130 8.04 15.97 -10.11
N HIS A 131 8.22 17.08 -10.84
CA HIS A 131 8.09 18.44 -10.32
C HIS A 131 6.75 18.63 -9.61
N ARG A 132 5.66 18.24 -10.27
CA ARG A 132 4.29 18.36 -9.74
C ARG A 132 4.15 17.66 -8.38
N LYS A 133 4.65 16.43 -8.25
CA LYS A 133 4.61 15.67 -6.99
C LYS A 133 5.44 16.33 -5.90
N LEU A 134 6.67 16.75 -6.23
CA LEU A 134 7.55 17.43 -5.29
C LEU A 134 6.92 18.74 -4.80
N VAL A 135 6.33 19.56 -5.68
CA VAL A 135 5.60 20.77 -5.29
C VAL A 135 4.44 20.46 -4.34
N LEU A 136 3.68 19.41 -4.60
CA LEU A 136 2.50 19.09 -3.81
C LEU A 136 2.85 18.58 -2.41
N GLN A 137 3.84 17.68 -2.31
CA GLN A 137 4.16 16.96 -1.08
C GLN A 137 5.32 17.59 -0.29
N HIS A 138 6.33 18.12 -0.97
CA HIS A 138 7.55 18.68 -0.36
C HIS A 138 8.07 19.92 -1.12
N PRO A 139 7.30 21.03 -1.16
CA PRO A 139 7.68 22.22 -1.92
C PRO A 139 9.04 22.82 -1.52
N GLN A 140 9.46 22.62 -0.27
CA GLN A 140 10.75 23.07 0.26
C GLN A 140 11.95 22.45 -0.45
N LEU A 141 11.81 21.28 -1.08
CA LEU A 141 12.90 20.62 -1.81
C LEU A 141 13.20 21.30 -3.16
N LEU A 142 12.35 22.26 -3.57
CA LEU A 142 12.45 22.98 -4.84
C LEU A 142 12.85 24.44 -4.66
N ASP A 143 13.33 24.83 -3.47
CA ASP A 143 13.84 26.17 -3.23
C ASP A 143 15.34 26.22 -3.56
N ASP A 144 15.74 27.19 -4.41
CA ASP A 144 17.11 27.31 -4.95
C ASP A 144 18.19 27.53 -3.87
N ALA A 145 17.78 27.83 -2.63
CA ALA A 145 18.64 28.08 -1.48
C ALA A 145 19.00 26.81 -0.67
N VAL A 146 18.39 25.66 -0.98
CA VAL A 146 18.69 24.40 -0.29
C VAL A 146 19.92 23.78 -0.94
N GLU A 147 21.08 23.86 -0.27
CA GLU A 147 22.19 22.98 -0.58
C GLU A 147 21.67 21.54 -0.61
N LEU A 148 21.98 20.79 -1.68
CA LEU A 148 21.53 19.41 -1.87
C LEU A 148 22.17 18.51 -0.81
N GLN A 149 21.60 18.52 0.39
CA GLN A 149 21.92 17.58 1.46
C GLN A 149 21.55 16.16 1.01
N GLU A 150 22.26 15.17 1.55
CA GLU A 150 22.05 13.75 1.23
C GLU A 150 20.59 13.32 1.45
N SER A 151 19.98 13.76 2.54
CA SER A 151 18.56 13.51 2.86
C SER A 151 17.57 14.06 1.82
N THR A 152 17.89 15.21 1.21
CA THR A 152 17.08 15.81 0.13
C THR A 152 17.15 14.95 -1.12
N ILE A 153 18.35 14.46 -1.47
CA ILE A 153 18.57 13.60 -2.63
C ILE A 153 17.83 12.27 -2.46
N ASP A 154 17.89 11.65 -1.29
CA ASP A 154 17.20 10.38 -1.01
C ASP A 154 15.67 10.52 -1.08
N THR A 155 15.16 11.68 -0.65
CA THR A 155 13.73 11.99 -0.77
C THR A 155 13.34 12.11 -2.26
N ILE A 156 14.10 12.86 -3.06
CA ILE A 156 13.87 12.99 -4.51
C ILE A 156 13.96 11.62 -5.20
N LEU A 157 14.96 10.80 -4.85
CA LEU A 157 15.14 9.46 -5.37
C LEU A 157 13.93 8.57 -5.07
N THR A 158 13.40 8.64 -3.84
CA THR A 158 12.19 7.90 -3.45
C THR A 158 10.99 8.30 -4.32
N TYR A 159 10.77 9.59 -4.56
CA TYR A 159 9.70 10.06 -5.44
C TYR A 159 9.90 9.67 -6.91
N LEU A 160 11.15 9.67 -7.39
CA LEU A 160 11.48 9.20 -8.73
C LEU A 160 11.15 7.71 -8.87
N LEU A 161 11.55 6.88 -7.91
CA LEU A 161 11.31 5.44 -7.93
C LEU A 161 9.81 5.11 -7.87
N ASN A 162 9.07 5.79 -6.99
CA ASN A 162 7.60 5.70 -6.93
C ASN A 162 6.93 6.10 -8.26
N SER A 163 7.56 7.01 -9.01
CA SER A 163 7.06 7.47 -10.32
C SER A 163 7.47 6.59 -11.49
N THR A 164 8.34 5.59 -11.29
CA THR A 164 8.96 4.81 -12.38
C THR A 164 8.82 3.29 -12.23
N VAL A 165 9.04 2.73 -11.03
CA VAL A 165 9.15 1.28 -10.82
C VAL A 165 8.63 0.76 -9.46
N GLU A 166 8.70 1.54 -8.38
CA GLU A 166 8.27 1.10 -7.05
C GLU A 166 6.76 1.29 -6.86
N ARG A 167 6.06 0.21 -6.50
CA ARG A 167 4.60 0.17 -6.35
C ARG A 167 4.13 1.11 -5.24
N THR A 168 3.56 2.25 -5.63
CA THR A 168 2.86 3.16 -4.72
C THR A 168 1.66 3.82 -5.42
N GLU A 169 0.62 4.17 -4.64
CA GLU A 169 -0.49 4.99 -5.17
C GLU A 169 -0.03 6.41 -5.51
N SER A 170 1.04 6.88 -4.88
CA SER A 170 1.63 8.17 -5.19
C SER A 170 2.49 8.07 -6.44
N GLY A 171 1.96 8.52 -7.56
CA GLY A 171 2.77 8.71 -8.76
C GLY A 171 2.59 7.69 -9.87
N THR A 172 1.44 7.07 -9.81
CA THR A 172 0.80 6.33 -10.88
C THR A 172 -0.46 7.09 -11.30
N THR A 173 -0.91 6.80 -12.50
CA THR A 173 -2.21 7.21 -13.00
C THR A 173 -3.08 5.99 -13.17
N GLU A 174 -4.31 6.08 -12.68
CA GLU A 174 -5.35 5.07 -12.87
C GLU A 174 -5.89 5.11 -14.31
N VAL A 175 -5.81 3.98 -15.00
CA VAL A 175 -6.27 3.81 -16.39
C VAL A 175 -7.16 2.58 -16.47
N ARG A 176 -8.25 2.66 -17.25
CA ARG A 176 -9.21 1.57 -17.42
C ARG A 176 -8.92 0.78 -18.69
N PHE A 177 -9.02 -0.54 -18.60
CA PHE A 177 -8.83 -1.49 -19.69
C PHE A 177 -10.03 -2.41 -19.80
N ARG A 178 -10.42 -2.77 -21.02
CA ARG A 178 -11.43 -3.81 -21.26
C ARG A 178 -10.74 -5.06 -21.78
N LEU A 179 -10.96 -6.18 -21.11
CA LEU A 179 -10.47 -7.49 -21.53
C LEU A 179 -11.28 -7.97 -22.74
N GLY A 180 -10.60 -8.48 -23.77
CA GLY A 180 -11.23 -9.06 -24.95
C GLY A 180 -11.61 -8.08 -26.09
N ASP A 181 -11.36 -6.79 -25.92
CA ASP A 181 -11.72 -5.77 -26.92
C ASP A 181 -10.53 -5.43 -27.85
N LYS A 182 -10.83 -5.02 -29.09
CA LYS A 182 -9.80 -4.55 -30.04
C LYS A 182 -9.41 -3.11 -29.68
N SER A 183 -8.13 -2.90 -29.36
CA SER A 183 -7.52 -1.62 -28.95
C SER A 183 -8.09 -0.38 -29.66
N ALA A 184 -8.70 0.54 -28.92
CA ALA A 184 -8.85 1.94 -29.35
C ALA A 184 -7.55 2.70 -29.08
N ASN A 185 -7.17 3.59 -29.99
CA ASN A 185 -5.86 4.24 -30.01
C ASN A 185 -5.83 5.53 -29.18
N VAL A 186 -4.74 5.63 -28.42
CA VAL A 186 -4.19 6.80 -27.70
C VAL A 186 -4.79 7.05 -26.31
N MET A 187 -3.89 7.18 -25.32
CA MET A 187 -4.19 7.77 -24.00
C MET A 187 -4.26 9.30 -24.13
N GLU A 188 -5.44 9.90 -24.08
CA GLU A 188 -5.63 11.36 -23.93
C GLU A 188 -5.81 11.78 -22.45
N GLU A 189 -6.30 13.01 -22.25
CA GLU A 189 -6.05 13.92 -21.13
C GLU A 189 -6.05 13.31 -19.72
N VAL A 190 -4.93 13.46 -19.02
CA VAL A 190 -4.77 13.04 -17.63
C VAL A 190 -5.50 14.02 -16.73
N LEU A 191 -6.53 13.55 -16.03
CA LEU A 191 -7.25 14.36 -15.07
C LEU A 191 -6.63 14.20 -13.69
N SER A 192 -6.10 15.31 -13.20
CA SER A 192 -5.61 15.41 -11.83
C SER A 192 -6.74 15.90 -10.92
N GLN A 193 -6.96 15.22 -9.80
CA GLN A 193 -7.85 15.66 -8.74
C GLN A 193 -7.04 15.98 -7.49
N VAL A 194 -7.02 17.25 -7.10
CA VAL A 194 -6.32 17.69 -5.89
C VAL A 194 -7.35 17.87 -4.77
N ARG A 195 -7.11 17.21 -3.64
CA ARG A 195 -8.02 17.20 -2.49
C ARG A 195 -7.27 17.59 -1.22
N VAL A 196 -8.00 18.14 -0.26
CA VAL A 196 -7.51 18.30 1.11
C VAL A 196 -7.50 16.94 1.79
N ARG A 197 -6.44 16.64 2.54
CA ARG A 197 -6.38 15.41 3.34
C ARG A 197 -7.55 15.34 4.30
N GLN A 198 -8.13 14.15 4.38
CA GLN A 198 -9.28 13.85 5.20
C GLN A 198 -9.09 14.27 6.67
N MET A 199 -7.96 13.88 7.28
CA MET A 199 -7.62 14.21 8.66
C MET A 199 -7.66 15.72 8.97
N LEU A 200 -7.28 16.56 8.01
CA LEU A 200 -7.33 18.02 8.21
C LEU A 200 -8.77 18.54 8.24
N VAL A 201 -9.65 17.96 7.40
CA VAL A 201 -11.09 18.27 7.40
C VAL A 201 -11.74 17.80 8.72
N ASP A 202 -11.30 16.67 9.28
CA ASP A 202 -11.77 16.17 10.60
C ASP A 202 -11.46 17.19 11.71
N CYS A 203 -10.20 17.66 11.77
CA CYS A 203 -9.79 18.69 12.71
C CYS A 203 -10.64 19.97 12.58
N TRP A 204 -10.96 20.40 11.36
CA TRP A 204 -11.80 21.57 11.12
C TRP A 204 -13.24 21.38 11.61
N ILE A 205 -13.84 20.23 11.34
CA ILE A 205 -15.21 19.91 11.80
C ILE A 205 -15.27 19.90 13.32
N HIS A 206 -14.33 19.20 13.96
CA HIS A 206 -14.27 19.12 15.42
C HIS A 206 -14.07 20.51 16.04
N ALA A 207 -13.14 21.31 15.52
CA ALA A 207 -12.90 22.67 16.03
C ALA A 207 -14.12 23.60 15.82
N LEU A 208 -14.82 23.49 14.69
CA LEU A 208 -16.07 24.22 14.47
C LEU A 208 -17.15 23.81 15.48
N ALA A 209 -17.26 22.51 15.77
CA ALA A 209 -18.22 21.98 16.73
C ALA A 209 -17.92 22.44 18.16
N CYS A 210 -16.65 22.55 18.55
CA CYS A 210 -16.21 23.00 19.87
C CYS A 210 -16.31 24.53 20.06
N ASP A 211 -16.43 25.31 18.98
CA ASP A 211 -16.57 26.77 19.05
C ASP A 211 -18.03 27.19 19.24
N ASP A 212 -18.35 27.74 20.42
CA ASP A 212 -19.68 28.23 20.78
C ASP A 212 -20.26 29.27 19.80
N SER A 213 -19.42 30.06 19.14
CA SER A 213 -19.85 31.08 18.18
C SER A 213 -20.14 30.53 16.78
N LEU A 214 -19.77 29.27 16.51
CA LEU A 214 -19.86 28.61 15.20
C LEU A 214 -20.66 27.31 15.23
N ASN A 215 -21.16 26.88 16.39
CA ASN A 215 -21.84 25.58 16.54
C ASN A 215 -23.36 25.68 16.81
N GLU A 216 -23.96 26.88 16.91
CA GLU A 216 -25.39 27.01 17.26
C GLU A 216 -26.35 26.33 16.25
N GLY A 217 -25.92 26.21 15.00
CA GLY A 217 -26.65 25.60 13.90
C GLY A 217 -26.27 24.15 13.65
N PHE A 218 -25.36 23.58 14.45
CA PHE A 218 -24.99 22.18 14.37
C PHE A 218 -26.06 21.32 15.04
N SER A 219 -26.22 20.13 14.48
CA SER A 219 -26.89 19.04 15.15
C SER A 219 -25.85 18.07 15.68
N PHE A 220 -26.17 17.37 16.75
CA PHE A 220 -25.29 16.45 17.44
C PHE A 220 -26.04 15.15 17.69
N ARG A 221 -25.31 14.04 17.69
CA ARG A 221 -25.81 12.74 18.10
C ARG A 221 -24.83 12.09 19.05
N VAL A 222 -25.32 11.09 19.77
CA VAL A 222 -24.45 10.19 20.51
C VAL A 222 -23.61 9.39 19.51
N ASN A 223 -22.32 9.29 19.77
CA ASN A 223 -21.40 8.47 19.01
C ASN A 223 -21.87 7.00 19.05
N ASP A 224 -22.00 6.38 17.88
CA ASP A 224 -22.44 4.99 17.78
C ASP A 224 -21.43 4.00 18.38
N GLY A 225 -20.20 4.46 18.62
CA GLY A 225 -19.12 3.73 19.27
C GLY A 225 -19.33 3.56 20.76
N LEU A 226 -20.35 4.20 21.34
CA LEU A 226 -20.70 4.06 22.75
C LEU A 226 -21.21 2.64 23.02
N VAL A 227 -20.45 1.82 23.72
CA VAL A 227 -20.82 0.44 24.10
C VAL A 227 -21.15 0.37 25.58
N HIS A 228 -22.12 -0.46 25.94
CA HIS A 228 -22.43 -0.80 27.32
C HIS A 228 -22.10 -2.27 27.55
N HIS A 229 -21.12 -2.56 28.41
CA HIS A 229 -20.75 -3.93 28.75
C HIS A 229 -20.76 -4.12 30.27
N LYS A 230 -21.57 -5.06 30.77
CA LYS A 230 -21.70 -5.39 32.20
C LYS A 230 -21.96 -4.16 33.09
N GLY A 231 -22.77 -3.22 32.61
CA GLY A 231 -23.12 -1.98 33.33
C GLY A 231 -22.06 -0.88 33.29
N LYS A 232 -20.96 -1.04 32.55
CA LYS A 232 -19.95 0.01 32.32
C LYS A 232 -20.05 0.53 30.89
N ALA A 233 -19.99 1.84 30.73
CA ALA A 233 -19.94 2.49 29.42
C ALA A 233 -18.49 2.60 28.92
N GLY A 234 -18.29 2.33 27.65
CA GLY A 234 -17.02 2.55 26.94
C GLY A 234 -17.28 3.22 25.61
N LEU A 235 -16.29 3.94 25.08
CA LEU A 235 -16.37 4.56 23.76
C LEU A 235 -15.29 3.97 22.86
N LEU A 236 -15.71 3.42 21.73
CA LEU A 236 -14.80 3.07 20.64
C LEU A 236 -14.27 4.35 20.00
N VAL A 237 -12.96 4.51 20.01
CA VAL A 237 -12.25 5.58 19.30
C VAL A 237 -11.19 4.98 18.41
N ALA A 238 -10.83 5.73 17.37
CA ALA A 238 -9.73 5.41 16.48
C ALA A 238 -8.58 6.39 16.74
N ASP A 239 -7.37 5.88 16.89
CA ASP A 239 -6.14 6.66 16.84
C ASP A 239 -5.34 6.28 15.61
N GLY A 240 -4.98 7.30 14.82
CA GLY A 240 -4.18 7.14 13.62
C GLY A 240 -2.71 7.32 13.96
N ILE A 241 -1.99 6.23 14.18
CA ILE A 241 -0.54 6.25 14.37
C ILE A 241 0.13 6.04 13.02
N GLU A 242 1.06 6.92 12.66
CA GLU A 242 1.85 6.75 11.46
C GLU A 242 3.10 5.92 11.76
N VAL A 243 3.23 4.76 11.09
CA VAL A 243 4.45 3.94 11.15
C VAL A 243 5.01 3.82 9.73
N GLY A 244 6.22 4.33 9.52
CA GLY A 244 6.91 4.24 8.22
C GLY A 244 6.18 4.93 7.06
N GLY A 245 5.41 5.99 7.30
CA GLY A 245 4.70 6.72 6.25
C GLY A 245 3.32 6.16 5.89
N SER A 246 2.90 5.06 6.52
CA SER A 246 1.58 4.45 6.34
C SER A 246 0.72 4.70 7.59
N PRO A 247 -0.52 5.17 7.44
CA PRO A 247 -1.44 5.31 8.57
C PRO A 247 -1.83 3.93 9.07
N ILE A 248 -1.46 3.60 10.30
CA ILE A 248 -2.02 2.47 11.04
C ILE A 248 -3.13 3.04 11.91
N ILE A 249 -4.35 2.54 11.72
CA ILE A 249 -5.49 2.98 12.51
C ILE A 249 -5.76 1.92 13.57
N ASN A 250 -5.57 2.29 14.82
CA ASN A 250 -5.88 1.43 15.96
C ASN A 250 -7.21 1.87 16.57
N GLU A 251 -8.13 0.93 16.75
CA GLU A 251 -9.34 1.20 17.53
C GLU A 251 -9.20 0.63 18.93
N TYR A 252 -9.64 1.39 19.92
CA TYR A 252 -9.70 0.92 21.30
C TYR A 252 -10.94 1.48 22.00
N VAL A 253 -11.41 0.73 23.00
CA VAL A 253 -12.53 1.15 23.83
C VAL A 253 -11.98 1.70 25.13
N TYR A 254 -12.11 3.01 25.36
CA TYR A 254 -11.78 3.60 26.64
C TYR A 254 -13.04 3.74 27.52
N ARG A 255 -12.85 3.66 28.84
CA ARG A 255 -13.95 3.70 29.80
C ARG A 255 -14.49 5.12 29.95
N VAL A 256 -15.82 5.21 29.95
CA VAL A 256 -16.55 6.46 30.07
C VAL A 256 -17.29 6.47 31.42
N ASP A 257 -16.81 7.26 32.37
CA ASP A 257 -17.45 7.42 33.68
C ASP A 257 -18.44 8.59 33.65
N HIS A 258 -19.70 8.38 33.26
CA HIS A 258 -20.68 9.46 33.11
C HIS A 258 -22.00 9.24 33.86
N GLN A 259 -22.38 10.26 34.64
CA GLN A 259 -23.66 10.35 35.35
C GLN A 259 -24.86 10.62 34.42
N ALA A 260 -24.62 10.93 33.13
CA ALA A 260 -25.64 11.32 32.15
C ALA A 260 -26.24 10.15 31.34
N ALA A 261 -26.06 8.90 31.77
CA ALA A 261 -26.40 7.69 31.01
C ALA A 261 -27.86 7.67 30.50
N GLY A 262 -28.82 8.17 31.28
CA GLY A 262 -30.24 8.20 30.88
C GLY A 262 -30.58 9.10 29.69
N HIS A 263 -29.66 9.97 29.25
CA HIS A 263 -29.88 10.90 28.14
C HIS A 263 -29.14 10.51 26.85
N LEU A 264 -28.26 9.51 26.90
CA LEU A 264 -27.43 9.06 25.79
C LEU A 264 -28.14 7.99 24.95
N LYS A 265 -29.17 8.39 24.20
CA LYS A 265 -29.83 7.51 23.23
C LYS A 265 -29.13 7.57 21.87
N LYS A 266 -28.57 6.44 21.41
CA LYS A 266 -28.00 6.28 20.06
C LYS A 266 -29.01 6.63 18.95
N GLY A 267 -28.50 6.98 17.78
CA GLY A 267 -29.30 7.30 16.58
C GLY A 267 -30.13 8.61 16.65
N THR A 268 -30.25 9.26 17.81
CA THR A 268 -31.05 10.49 17.94
C THR A 268 -30.22 11.72 17.64
N VAL A 269 -30.52 12.38 16.52
CA VAL A 269 -29.94 13.68 16.16
C VAL A 269 -30.74 14.82 16.82
N ARG A 270 -30.07 15.71 17.55
CA ARG A 270 -30.70 16.89 18.17
C ARG A 270 -29.87 18.14 17.96
N LYS A 271 -30.51 19.32 17.96
CA LYS A 271 -29.77 20.59 17.95
C LYS A 271 -29.09 20.84 19.29
N LYS A 272 -28.04 21.65 19.31
CA LYS A 272 -27.31 22.04 20.53
C LYS A 272 -28.24 22.48 21.68
N LYS A 273 -29.21 23.35 21.40
CA LYS A 273 -30.14 23.88 22.41
C LYS A 273 -30.98 22.77 23.07
N ASP A 274 -31.40 21.78 22.30
CA ASP A 274 -32.19 20.66 22.80
C ASP A 274 -31.32 19.71 23.63
N TRP A 275 -30.07 19.48 23.22
CA TRP A 275 -29.10 18.75 24.04
C TRP A 275 -28.85 19.42 25.38
N ILE A 276 -28.53 20.73 25.39
CA ILE A 276 -28.31 21.49 26.63
C ILE A 276 -29.54 21.44 27.54
N ARG A 277 -30.76 21.56 26.98
CA ARG A 277 -32.00 21.43 27.74
C ARG A 277 -32.14 20.04 28.35
N SER A 278 -31.87 18.98 27.58
CA SER A 278 -31.95 17.60 28.07
C SER A 278 -30.91 17.28 29.16
N LEU A 279 -29.77 17.98 29.14
CA LEU A 279 -28.69 17.81 30.10
C LEU A 279 -28.78 18.75 31.31
N GLN A 280 -29.85 19.53 31.48
CA GLN A 280 -29.92 20.51 32.58
C GLN A 280 -29.67 19.89 33.97
N LYS A 281 -30.21 18.71 34.23
CA LYS A 281 -30.00 17.99 35.50
C LYS A 281 -28.56 17.47 35.69
N ALA A 282 -27.78 17.39 34.61
CA ALA A 282 -26.40 16.92 34.59
C ALA A 282 -25.37 18.06 34.43
N GLY A 283 -25.78 19.34 34.51
CA GLY A 283 -24.90 20.50 34.34
C GLY A 283 -25.07 21.26 33.02
N GLY A 284 -26.07 20.92 32.22
CA GLY A 284 -26.51 21.67 31.05
C GLY A 284 -25.40 21.91 30.01
N LYS A 285 -24.96 23.16 29.90
CA LYS A 285 -23.92 23.57 28.93
C LYS A 285 -22.56 22.93 29.24
N MET A 286 -22.15 22.85 30.51
CA MET A 286 -20.86 22.25 30.88
C MET A 286 -20.83 20.77 30.53
N ALA A 287 -21.91 20.05 30.81
CA ALA A 287 -22.05 18.64 30.45
C ALA A 287 -22.01 18.43 28.93
N PHE A 288 -22.67 19.31 28.16
CA PHE A 288 -22.60 19.25 26.70
C PHE A 288 -21.16 19.43 26.19
N THR A 289 -20.43 20.42 26.70
CA THR A 289 -19.03 20.65 26.33
C THR A 289 -18.13 19.49 26.73
N ASP A 290 -18.33 18.90 27.91
CA ASP A 290 -17.59 17.72 28.37
C ASP A 290 -17.82 16.52 27.44
N LEU A 291 -19.08 16.20 27.12
CA LEU A 291 -19.43 15.10 26.20
C LEU A 291 -18.89 15.31 24.79
N LEU A 292 -18.83 16.56 24.31
CA LEU A 292 -18.24 16.90 23.01
C LEU A 292 -16.72 16.75 23.03
N SER A 293 -16.06 17.21 24.11
CA SER A 293 -14.60 17.09 24.27
C SER A 293 -14.12 15.63 24.41
N LYS A 294 -15.01 14.76 24.88
CA LYS A 294 -14.80 13.30 24.98
C LYS A 294 -15.29 12.54 23.75
N GLU A 295 -15.75 13.24 22.71
CA GLU A 295 -16.24 12.64 21.45
C GLU A 295 -17.44 11.69 21.62
N ILE A 296 -18.15 11.77 22.74
CA ILE A 296 -19.38 11.01 23.01
C ILE A 296 -20.55 11.66 22.29
N LEU A 297 -20.53 12.99 22.19
CA LEU A 297 -21.38 13.70 21.24
C LEU A 297 -20.54 14.08 20.02
N LEU A 298 -21.01 13.68 18.84
CA LEU A 298 -20.38 14.03 17.58
C LEU A 298 -21.24 15.04 16.82
N PRO A 299 -20.61 16.04 16.16
CA PRO A 299 -21.32 16.90 15.23
C PRO A 299 -21.84 16.08 14.06
N VAL A 300 -23.08 16.34 13.67
CA VAL A 300 -23.75 15.64 12.59
C VAL A 300 -23.89 16.56 11.40
N LEU A 301 -23.48 16.04 10.25
CA LEU A 301 -23.40 16.80 9.01
C LEU A 301 -24.64 16.49 8.16
N PRO A 302 -25.37 17.50 7.66
CA PRO A 302 -26.55 17.21 6.85
C PRO A 302 -26.16 16.57 5.52
N GLU A 303 -26.90 15.54 5.11
CA GLU A 303 -26.59 14.66 3.99
C GLU A 303 -26.32 15.39 2.67
N LYS A 304 -27.14 16.39 2.32
CA LYS A 304 -26.95 17.21 1.12
C LYS A 304 -25.60 17.95 1.09
N GLN A 305 -24.97 18.22 2.23
CA GLN A 305 -23.64 18.85 2.30
C GLN A 305 -22.50 17.83 2.36
N ALA A 306 -22.79 16.62 2.80
CA ALA A 306 -21.87 15.49 2.82
C ALA A 306 -21.59 14.91 1.44
N GLU A 307 -22.57 14.99 0.54
CA GLU A 307 -22.45 14.57 -0.87
C GLU A 307 -21.65 15.57 -1.74
N ILE A 308 -21.43 16.79 -1.24
CA ILE A 308 -20.67 17.85 -1.95
C ILE A 308 -19.19 17.76 -1.54
N SER A 309 -18.28 18.26 -2.39
CA SER A 309 -16.86 18.53 -2.02
C SER A 309 -16.76 19.09 -0.58
N PRO A 310 -15.84 18.57 0.26
CA PRO A 310 -15.81 18.87 1.67
C PRO A 310 -15.75 20.35 2.03
N LEU A 311 -14.98 21.13 1.26
CA LEU A 311 -14.81 22.56 1.49
C LEU A 311 -16.10 23.34 1.22
N LYS A 312 -16.86 22.95 0.20
CA LYS A 312 -18.17 23.54 -0.10
C LYS A 312 -19.18 23.17 0.99
N GLY A 313 -19.20 21.92 1.44
CA GLY A 313 -20.03 21.48 2.56
C GLY A 313 -19.79 22.32 3.83
N LEU A 314 -18.53 22.45 4.23
CA LEU A 314 -18.11 23.31 5.36
C LEU A 314 -18.45 24.78 5.13
N GLY A 315 -18.21 25.29 3.92
CA GLY A 315 -18.56 26.65 3.53
C GLY A 315 -20.05 26.93 3.73
N VAL A 316 -20.92 26.05 3.27
CA VAL A 316 -22.39 26.13 3.43
C VAL A 316 -22.78 26.06 4.91
N MET A 317 -22.17 25.18 5.71
CA MET A 317 -22.48 25.13 7.14
C MET A 317 -22.20 26.44 7.85
N VAL A 318 -21.05 27.04 7.55
CA VAL A 318 -20.63 28.29 8.18
C VAL A 318 -21.49 29.49 7.72
N THR A 319 -22.18 29.42 6.56
CA THR A 319 -23.10 30.50 6.12
C THR A 319 -24.25 30.76 7.07
N LYS A 320 -24.64 29.77 7.88
CA LYS A 320 -25.77 29.88 8.82
C LYS A 320 -25.47 30.84 9.98
N PHE A 321 -24.22 31.27 10.14
CA PHE A 321 -23.77 32.11 11.25
C PHE A 321 -23.45 33.53 10.79
N ASN A 322 -24.06 34.51 11.45
CA ASN A 322 -23.81 35.93 11.20
C ASN A 322 -22.68 36.49 12.08
N SER A 323 -21.52 35.82 12.11
CA SER A 323 -20.34 36.29 12.86
C SER A 323 -19.21 36.74 11.92
N PRO A 324 -18.35 37.71 12.31
CA PRO A 324 -17.16 38.05 11.53
C PRO A 324 -16.24 36.84 11.30
N LYS A 325 -16.16 35.96 12.30
CA LYS A 325 -15.40 34.70 12.26
C LYS A 325 -15.92 33.76 11.17
N ALA A 326 -17.23 33.53 11.14
CA ALA A 326 -17.90 32.70 10.14
C ALA A 326 -17.71 33.26 8.71
N ARG A 327 -17.87 34.57 8.52
CA ARG A 327 -17.65 35.22 7.22
C ARG A 327 -16.20 35.03 6.72
N ARG A 328 -15.21 35.12 7.61
CA ARG A 328 -13.79 34.87 7.28
C ARG A 328 -13.55 33.42 6.89
N LEU A 329 -14.07 32.46 7.66
CA LEU A 329 -13.94 31.02 7.37
C LEU A 329 -14.57 30.65 6.03
N ARG A 330 -15.80 31.11 5.76
CA ARG A 330 -16.47 30.88 4.47
C ARG A 330 -15.61 31.36 3.30
N ARG A 331 -15.02 32.55 3.39
CA ARG A 331 -14.13 33.09 2.36
C ARG A 331 -12.88 32.23 2.20
N CYS A 332 -12.30 31.73 3.29
CA CYS A 332 -11.12 30.86 3.22
C CYS A 332 -11.43 29.50 2.60
N PHE A 333 -12.54 28.86 2.97
CA PHE A 333 -12.96 27.58 2.36
C PHE A 333 -13.24 27.72 0.85
N LEU A 334 -13.96 28.77 0.44
CA LEU A 334 -14.21 29.05 -0.98
C LEU A 334 -12.92 29.37 -1.74
N LEU A 335 -12.03 30.16 -1.15
CA LEU A 335 -10.73 30.46 -1.74
C LEU A 335 -9.91 29.18 -1.92
N LEU A 336 -9.87 28.32 -0.90
CA LEU A 336 -9.13 27.06 -0.96
C LEU A 336 -9.70 26.15 -2.05
N GLU A 337 -11.02 25.99 -2.13
CA GLU A 337 -11.67 25.22 -3.21
C GLU A 337 -11.28 25.75 -4.60
N VAL A 338 -11.33 27.07 -4.80
CA VAL A 338 -10.92 27.69 -6.08
C VAL A 338 -9.44 27.45 -6.38
N LEU A 339 -8.58 27.49 -5.36
CA LEU A 339 -7.15 27.22 -5.53
C LEU A 339 -6.90 25.76 -5.90
N LEU A 340 -7.58 24.81 -5.24
CA LEU A 340 -7.47 23.39 -5.57
C LEU A 340 -7.91 23.11 -7.01
N ASN A 341 -9.07 23.62 -7.44
CA ASN A 341 -9.54 23.47 -8.82
C ASN A 341 -8.54 24.08 -9.82
N LYS A 342 -7.88 25.20 -9.48
CA LYS A 342 -6.82 25.77 -10.32
C LYS A 342 -5.56 24.91 -10.35
N MET A 343 -5.21 24.27 -9.23
CA MET A 343 -4.06 23.37 -9.16
C MET A 343 -4.26 22.11 -10.01
N GLU A 344 -5.50 21.64 -10.19
CA GLU A 344 -5.84 20.50 -11.05
C GLU A 344 -5.47 20.73 -12.53
N THR A 345 -5.65 21.96 -13.05
CA THR A 345 -5.50 22.25 -14.47
C THR A 345 -4.27 23.13 -14.81
N CYS A 346 -3.50 23.57 -13.82
CA CYS A 346 -2.38 24.49 -14.07
C CYS A 346 -1.12 23.80 -14.60
N SER A 347 -0.26 24.58 -15.26
CA SER A 347 1.09 24.14 -15.60
C SER A 347 1.96 23.90 -14.35
N PRO A 348 2.98 23.02 -14.42
CA PRO A 348 3.89 22.77 -13.29
C PRO A 348 4.56 24.02 -12.74
N ALA A 349 4.86 25.01 -13.58
CA ALA A 349 5.50 26.26 -13.17
C ALA A 349 4.58 27.13 -12.29
N ALA A 350 3.29 27.19 -12.61
CA ALA A 350 2.31 27.96 -11.83
C ALA A 350 1.90 27.25 -10.51
N LEU A 351 2.10 25.93 -10.45
CA LEU A 351 1.65 25.09 -9.33
C LEU A 351 2.30 25.50 -8.00
N LYS A 352 3.59 25.86 -7.99
CA LYS A 352 4.32 26.25 -6.76
C LYS A 352 3.66 27.45 -6.07
N GLU A 353 3.30 28.47 -6.85
CA GLU A 353 2.67 29.67 -6.31
C GLU A 353 1.20 29.45 -5.91
N LEU A 354 0.47 28.60 -6.63
CA LEU A 354 -0.89 28.20 -6.24
C LEU A 354 -0.88 27.39 -4.93
N ARG A 355 0.06 26.44 -4.80
CA ARG A 355 0.30 25.62 -3.60
C ARG A 355 0.61 26.51 -2.39
N LYS A 356 1.50 27.50 -2.52
CA LYS A 356 1.80 28.49 -1.45
C LYS A 356 0.56 29.30 -1.04
N LYS A 357 -0.29 29.69 -2.00
CA LYS A 357 -1.54 30.39 -1.69
C LYS A 357 -2.53 29.48 -0.94
N ALA A 358 -2.57 28.20 -1.31
CA ALA A 358 -3.37 27.20 -0.62
C ALA A 358 -2.86 26.95 0.80
N ASP A 359 -1.54 26.93 1.02
CA ASP A 359 -0.96 26.85 2.37
C ASP A 359 -1.47 27.96 3.26
N ARG A 360 -1.33 29.21 2.80
CA ARG A 360 -1.79 30.38 3.56
C ARG A 360 -3.29 30.33 3.85
N ALA A 361 -4.09 29.74 2.96
CA ALA A 361 -5.51 29.56 3.20
C ALA A 361 -5.77 28.53 4.32
N VAL A 362 -5.04 27.40 4.33
CA VAL A 362 -5.08 26.40 5.41
C VAL A 362 -4.61 27.00 6.74
N GLU A 363 -3.48 27.70 6.76
CA GLU A 363 -2.96 28.38 7.95
C GLU A 363 -3.95 29.40 8.50
N ARG A 364 -4.62 30.16 7.63
CA ARG A 364 -5.68 31.09 8.05
C ARG A 364 -6.87 30.37 8.66
N ILE A 365 -7.31 29.25 8.07
CA ILE A 365 -8.40 28.44 8.64
C ILE A 365 -7.99 27.94 10.03
N ASN A 366 -6.80 27.35 10.15
CA ASN A 366 -6.27 26.85 11.42
C ASN A 366 -6.12 27.95 12.47
N GLY A 367 -5.61 29.13 12.09
CA GLY A 367 -5.48 30.28 12.98
C GLY A 367 -6.82 30.85 13.43
N ILE A 368 -7.85 30.85 12.55
CA ILE A 368 -9.20 31.24 12.94
C ILE A 368 -9.79 30.20 13.92
N LEU A 369 -9.60 28.91 13.66
CA LEU A 369 -10.13 27.81 14.49
C LEU A 369 -9.25 27.49 15.71
N ARG A 370 -8.07 28.09 15.84
CA ARG A 370 -7.05 27.82 16.88
C ARG A 370 -6.60 26.35 16.94
N ILE A 371 -6.42 25.74 15.77
CA ILE A 371 -6.02 24.33 15.65
C ILE A 371 -4.50 24.21 15.69
N HIS A 372 -4.02 23.27 16.49
CA HIS A 372 -2.62 22.85 16.50
C HIS A 372 -2.53 21.50 15.80
N LEU A 373 -1.84 21.46 14.67
CA LEU A 373 -1.62 20.23 13.90
C LEU A 373 -0.46 19.44 14.49
N THR A 374 -0.50 18.11 14.36
CA THR A 374 0.55 17.18 14.78
C THR A 374 1.01 16.32 13.60
N GLY A 375 2.12 15.58 13.76
CA GLY A 375 2.62 14.64 12.75
C GLY A 375 2.91 15.28 11.37
N ARG A 376 2.52 14.60 10.29
CA ARG A 376 2.68 15.09 8.90
C ARG A 376 1.88 16.34 8.59
N LEU A 377 0.71 16.52 9.23
CA LEU A 377 -0.06 17.73 9.08
C LEU A 377 0.71 18.93 9.65
N ALA A 378 1.47 18.78 10.73
CA ALA A 378 2.36 19.85 11.21
C ALA A 378 3.48 20.20 10.22
N LYS A 379 3.90 19.24 9.38
CA LYS A 379 4.95 19.40 8.36
C LYS A 379 4.45 19.96 7.03
N GLY A 380 3.18 20.34 6.92
CA GLY A 380 2.60 20.94 5.70
C GLY A 380 2.06 19.94 4.67
N ASP A 381 1.97 18.66 5.01
CA ASP A 381 1.41 17.64 4.12
C ASP A 381 -0.13 17.65 4.16
N TRP A 382 -0.75 18.64 3.51
CA TRP A 382 -2.18 18.90 3.61
C TRP A 382 -3.00 18.43 2.40
N PHE A 383 -2.33 18.02 1.31
CA PHE A 383 -2.98 17.77 0.03
C PHE A 383 -2.66 16.39 -0.52
N THR A 384 -3.62 15.79 -1.19
CA THR A 384 -3.48 14.55 -1.95
C THR A 384 -3.84 14.80 -3.39
N GLU A 385 -3.14 14.12 -4.30
CA GLU A 385 -3.48 14.10 -5.71
C GLU A 385 -3.82 12.67 -6.14
N HIS A 386 -4.89 12.54 -6.89
CA HIS A 386 -5.24 11.32 -7.61
C HIS A 386 -5.29 11.65 -9.10
N GLN A 387 -4.58 10.87 -9.91
CA GLN A 387 -4.55 11.02 -11.36
C GLN A 387 -5.32 9.87 -12.00
N SER A 388 -6.22 10.18 -12.92
CA SER A 388 -7.02 9.20 -13.64
C SER A 388 -7.20 9.61 -15.10
N CYS A 389 -7.34 8.62 -15.99
CA CYS A 389 -7.76 8.83 -17.37
C CYS A 389 -9.26 8.51 -17.50
N LYS A 390 -10.04 9.45 -18.05
CA LYS A 390 -11.52 9.33 -18.18
C LYS A 390 -11.99 8.67 -19.48
N GLU A 391 -11.10 8.07 -20.25
CA GLU A 391 -11.40 7.55 -21.58
C GLU A 391 -12.20 6.25 -21.57
N LYS A 392 -12.69 5.87 -22.76
CA LYS A 392 -13.18 4.51 -23.02
C LYS A 392 -12.06 3.52 -22.68
N PRO A 393 -12.38 2.39 -22.02
CA PRO A 393 -11.36 1.42 -21.65
C PRO A 393 -10.51 1.00 -22.85
N ILE A 394 -9.19 0.94 -22.67
CA ILE A 394 -8.27 0.47 -23.72
C ILE A 394 -8.41 -1.06 -23.83
N GLY A 395 -8.54 -1.58 -25.05
CA GLY A 395 -8.71 -3.01 -25.29
C GLY A 395 -7.42 -3.80 -25.03
N LEU A 396 -7.52 -4.85 -24.21
CA LEU A 396 -6.50 -5.91 -24.09
C LEU A 396 -6.93 -7.12 -24.95
N PRO A 397 -5.99 -7.81 -25.63
CA PRO A 397 -6.35 -8.94 -26.50
C PRO A 397 -7.09 -10.06 -25.77
N GLU A 398 -7.99 -10.75 -26.47
CA GLU A 398 -8.73 -11.93 -25.96
C GLU A 398 -7.79 -13.00 -25.37
N SER A 399 -6.62 -13.19 -25.97
CA SER A 399 -5.64 -14.16 -25.46
C SER A 399 -5.17 -13.86 -24.03
N VAL A 400 -5.14 -12.58 -23.62
CA VAL A 400 -4.81 -12.17 -22.24
C VAL A 400 -5.92 -12.60 -21.30
N LEU A 401 -7.19 -12.43 -21.70
CA LEU A 401 -8.34 -12.89 -20.93
C LEU A 401 -8.30 -14.42 -20.76
N GLU A 402 -8.08 -15.16 -21.85
CA GLU A 402 -7.97 -16.63 -21.83
C GLU A 402 -6.87 -17.12 -20.87
N ASP A 403 -5.68 -16.50 -20.92
CA ASP A 403 -4.56 -16.85 -20.04
C ASP A 403 -4.86 -16.55 -18.57
N LEU A 404 -5.52 -15.42 -18.27
CA LEU A 404 -5.93 -15.04 -16.92
C LEU A 404 -7.02 -15.98 -16.37
N VAL A 405 -8.01 -16.33 -17.19
CA VAL A 405 -9.05 -17.33 -16.83
C VAL A 405 -8.39 -18.67 -16.57
N SER A 406 -7.45 -19.10 -17.43
CA SER A 406 -6.70 -20.34 -17.24
C SER A 406 -5.87 -20.33 -15.95
N TYR A 407 -5.23 -19.20 -15.62
CA TYR A 407 -4.50 -19.05 -14.36
C TYR A 407 -5.44 -19.13 -13.15
N ALA A 408 -6.58 -18.44 -13.21
CA ALA A 408 -7.51 -18.35 -12.10
C ALA A 408 -8.28 -19.64 -11.78
N LYS A 409 -8.29 -20.62 -12.70
CA LYS A 409 -8.75 -21.99 -12.43
C LYS A 409 -7.80 -22.76 -11.49
N GLU A 410 -6.52 -22.43 -11.48
CA GLU A 410 -5.51 -23.01 -10.58
C GLU A 410 -4.56 -21.93 -10.05
N PRO A 411 -5.05 -20.97 -9.23
CA PRO A 411 -4.41 -19.67 -8.97
C PRO A 411 -3.19 -19.71 -8.03
N GLY A 412 -2.59 -20.88 -7.81
CA GLY A 412 -1.51 -21.07 -6.82
C GLY A 412 -1.94 -20.82 -5.37
N VAL A 413 -3.25 -20.64 -5.13
CA VAL A 413 -3.87 -20.46 -3.82
C VAL A 413 -5.05 -21.43 -3.68
N SER A 414 -5.28 -21.89 -2.46
CA SER A 414 -6.49 -22.56 -2.02
C SER A 414 -7.37 -21.53 -1.36
N ILE A 415 -8.63 -21.50 -1.74
CA ILE A 415 -9.62 -20.63 -1.14
C ILE A 415 -10.40 -21.51 -0.18
N VAL A 416 -10.33 -21.20 1.11
CA VAL A 416 -11.02 -21.96 2.16
C VAL A 416 -11.88 -21.04 2.99
N ARG A 417 -12.97 -21.58 3.55
CA ARG A 417 -13.79 -20.87 4.51
C ARG A 417 -13.10 -20.84 5.86
N SER A 418 -12.90 -19.65 6.43
CA SER A 418 -12.19 -19.49 7.70
C SER A 418 -12.98 -20.06 8.87
N ARG A 419 -12.32 -20.79 9.76
CA ARG A 419 -12.95 -21.23 11.01
C ARG A 419 -13.18 -20.10 12.01
N VAL A 420 -12.63 -18.90 11.78
CA VAL A 420 -12.95 -17.72 12.60
C VAL A 420 -14.45 -17.46 12.60
N THR A 421 -15.15 -17.66 11.48
CA THR A 421 -16.62 -17.47 11.44
C THR A 421 -17.36 -18.57 12.17
N ASP A 422 -16.89 -19.82 12.14
CA ASP A 422 -17.47 -20.91 12.93
C ASP A 422 -17.34 -20.62 14.44
N THR A 423 -16.17 -20.17 14.88
CA THR A 423 -15.92 -19.79 16.27
C THR A 423 -16.83 -18.64 16.71
N ILE A 424 -16.95 -17.59 15.90
CA ILE A 424 -17.84 -16.45 16.19
C ILE A 424 -19.31 -16.89 16.22
N THR A 425 -19.73 -17.79 15.32
CA THR A 425 -21.08 -18.35 15.30
C THR A 425 -21.38 -19.19 16.54
N SER A 426 -20.42 -19.99 17.01
CA SER A 426 -20.53 -20.73 18.28
C SER A 426 -20.73 -19.78 19.45
N TRP A 427 -19.89 -18.74 19.56
CA TRP A 427 -20.05 -17.75 20.64
C TRP A 427 -21.36 -16.96 20.56
N PHE A 428 -21.84 -16.70 19.35
CA PHE A 428 -23.14 -16.07 19.15
C PHE A 428 -24.27 -16.96 19.67
N THR A 429 -24.28 -18.25 19.29
CA THR A 429 -25.34 -19.19 19.72
C THR A 429 -25.26 -19.52 21.21
N GLU A 430 -24.07 -19.54 21.81
CA GLU A 430 -23.89 -19.63 23.27
C GLU A 430 -24.55 -18.46 24.00
N GLN A 431 -24.46 -17.25 23.44
CA GLN A 431 -24.92 -16.02 24.10
C GLN A 431 -26.39 -15.68 23.81
N TYR A 432 -26.84 -15.89 22.58
CA TYR A 432 -28.16 -15.46 22.09
C TYR A 432 -29.09 -16.64 21.74
N GLY A 433 -28.59 -17.87 21.77
CA GLY A 433 -29.32 -19.07 21.37
C GLY A 433 -29.32 -19.30 19.85
N ARG A 434 -29.67 -20.51 19.43
CA ARG A 434 -29.87 -20.83 18.01
C ARG A 434 -31.11 -20.09 17.47
N GLY A 435 -30.96 -19.40 16.35
CA GLY A 435 -32.01 -18.54 15.81
C GLY A 435 -32.16 -17.20 16.56
N GLY A 436 -31.26 -16.90 17.51
CA GLY A 436 -31.29 -15.66 18.26
C GLY A 436 -30.91 -14.44 17.41
N GLU A 437 -31.29 -13.25 17.88
CA GLU A 437 -30.95 -11.97 17.27
C GLU A 437 -30.12 -11.09 18.22
N CYS A 438 -29.22 -10.28 17.67
CA CYS A 438 -28.45 -9.26 18.38
C CYS A 438 -28.52 -7.91 17.64
N SER A 439 -28.99 -6.88 18.33
CA SER A 439 -29.03 -5.49 17.84
C SER A 439 -27.83 -4.64 18.32
N GLU A 440 -27.04 -5.11 19.28
CA GLU A 440 -25.84 -4.43 19.77
C GLU A 440 -24.58 -5.05 19.13
N ILE A 441 -24.50 -4.97 17.80
CA ILE A 441 -23.46 -5.61 16.97
C ILE A 441 -22.05 -5.25 17.48
N LEU A 442 -21.79 -3.97 17.75
CA LEU A 442 -20.48 -3.54 18.21
C LEU A 442 -20.09 -4.15 19.56
N ALA A 443 -21.04 -4.32 20.48
CA ALA A 443 -20.78 -4.94 21.77
C ALA A 443 -20.43 -6.43 21.61
N PHE A 444 -21.12 -7.13 20.71
CA PHE A 444 -20.81 -8.51 20.35
C PHE A 444 -19.42 -8.63 19.69
N LEU A 445 -19.09 -7.77 18.73
CA LEU A 445 -17.77 -7.77 18.08
C LEU A 445 -16.64 -7.48 19.08
N THR A 446 -16.82 -6.49 19.96
CA THR A 446 -15.84 -6.16 21.01
C THR A 446 -15.61 -7.36 21.94
N GLN A 447 -16.67 -8.11 22.26
CA GLN A 447 -16.54 -9.35 23.02
C GLN A 447 -15.79 -10.44 22.25
N CYS A 448 -16.04 -10.58 20.95
CA CYS A 448 -15.31 -11.53 20.10
C CYS A 448 -13.82 -11.18 20.07
N VAL A 449 -13.46 -9.91 19.84
CA VAL A 449 -12.08 -9.43 19.89
C VAL A 449 -11.42 -9.72 21.24
N SER A 450 -12.13 -9.51 22.35
CA SER A 450 -11.58 -9.82 23.69
C SER A 450 -11.32 -11.31 23.96
N ARG A 451 -11.92 -12.21 23.18
CA ARG A 451 -11.74 -13.67 23.27
C ARG A 451 -10.80 -14.22 22.21
N LEU A 452 -10.79 -13.59 21.03
CA LEU A 452 -9.98 -13.96 19.89
C LEU A 452 -8.71 -13.11 19.87
N ASP A 453 -7.73 -13.48 20.70
CA ASP A 453 -6.44 -12.83 20.65
C ASP A 453 -5.62 -13.24 19.41
N ALA A 454 -4.49 -12.58 19.21
CA ALA A 454 -3.63 -12.83 18.05
C ALA A 454 -3.07 -14.27 18.02
N ALA A 455 -2.91 -14.93 19.17
CA ALA A 455 -2.42 -16.31 19.23
C ALA A 455 -3.50 -17.29 18.77
N GLU A 456 -4.75 -17.08 19.21
CA GLU A 456 -5.89 -17.88 18.79
C GLU A 456 -6.18 -17.70 17.29
N GLU A 457 -6.15 -16.47 16.76
CA GLU A 457 -6.33 -16.25 15.32
C GLU A 457 -5.21 -16.90 14.50
N ALA A 458 -3.97 -16.88 14.99
CA ALA A 458 -2.84 -17.57 14.35
C ALA A 458 -3.01 -19.09 14.37
N ALA A 459 -3.49 -19.66 15.48
CA ALA A 459 -3.76 -21.10 15.59
C ALA A 459 -4.86 -21.54 14.62
N ILE A 460 -5.92 -20.75 14.49
CA ILE A 460 -6.99 -20.97 13.50
C ILE A 460 -6.43 -20.91 12.08
N ALA A 461 -5.63 -19.89 11.76
CA ALA A 461 -5.03 -19.74 10.44
C ALA A 461 -4.10 -20.90 10.08
N GLU A 462 -3.32 -21.43 11.03
CA GLU A 462 -2.46 -22.60 10.82
C GLU A 462 -3.29 -23.84 10.48
N GLU A 463 -4.40 -24.04 11.19
CA GLU A 463 -5.32 -25.15 10.96
C GLU A 463 -6.07 -25.04 9.63
N ASP A 464 -6.54 -23.83 9.28
CA ASP A 464 -7.12 -23.54 7.96
C ASP A 464 -6.10 -23.86 6.84
N ALA A 465 -4.81 -23.55 7.06
CA ALA A 465 -3.73 -23.86 6.12
C ALA A 465 -3.42 -25.35 5.99
N LYS A 466 -3.45 -26.10 7.10
CA LYS A 466 -3.32 -27.57 7.08
C LYS A 466 -4.42 -28.21 6.25
N ARG A 467 -5.68 -27.80 6.46
CA ARG A 467 -6.84 -28.32 5.72
C ARG A 467 -6.80 -27.96 4.24
N ALA A 468 -6.39 -26.74 3.92
CA ALA A 468 -6.16 -26.33 2.54
C ALA A 468 -5.13 -27.23 1.85
N ALA A 469 -4.05 -27.60 2.54
CA ALA A 469 -3.04 -28.51 2.02
C ALA A 469 -3.55 -29.96 1.88
N GLU A 470 -4.41 -30.41 2.80
CA GLU A 470 -5.01 -31.75 2.78
C GLU A 470 -6.21 -31.87 1.81
N GLY A 471 -6.75 -30.75 1.33
CA GLY A 471 -7.95 -30.72 0.48
C GLY A 471 -9.23 -31.10 1.23
N THR A 472 -9.23 -31.04 2.56
CA THR A 472 -10.38 -31.37 3.41
C THR A 472 -11.26 -30.13 3.60
N GLU A 473 -12.21 -29.92 2.70
CA GLU A 473 -13.14 -28.78 2.75
C GLU A 473 -14.46 -29.16 3.45
N ILE A 474 -14.89 -28.36 4.43
CA ILE A 474 -16.23 -28.49 5.02
C ILE A 474 -17.20 -27.69 4.13
N ARG A 475 -18.03 -28.40 3.35
CA ARG A 475 -19.11 -27.78 2.56
C ARG A 475 -20.32 -27.49 3.46
N LYS A 476 -20.31 -26.34 4.14
CA LYS A 476 -21.52 -25.73 4.70
C LYS A 476 -22.28 -24.97 3.60
N PRO A 477 -23.62 -24.90 3.63
CA PRO A 477 -24.37 -23.97 2.79
C PRO A 477 -23.89 -22.52 3.00
N PHE A 478 -24.05 -21.68 1.97
CA PHE A 478 -23.79 -20.25 2.10
C PHE A 478 -24.88 -19.60 2.95
N GLY A 479 -24.47 -18.73 3.85
CA GLY A 479 -25.39 -17.86 4.58
C GLY A 479 -26.06 -16.84 3.67
N PRO A 480 -27.27 -16.33 4.01
CA PRO A 480 -27.94 -15.28 3.24
C PRO A 480 -27.09 -14.02 3.01
N SER A 481 -26.30 -13.63 4.01
CA SER A 481 -25.37 -12.48 3.94
C SER A 481 -23.96 -12.83 3.47
N GLU A 482 -23.69 -14.08 3.10
CA GLU A 482 -22.35 -14.51 2.67
C GLU A 482 -22.12 -14.25 1.18
N LEU A 483 -20.95 -13.71 0.86
CA LEU A 483 -20.47 -13.48 -0.49
C LEU A 483 -20.01 -14.80 -1.10
N VAL A 484 -20.27 -15.01 -2.39
CA VAL A 484 -19.59 -16.04 -3.19
C VAL A 484 -18.07 -15.78 -3.18
N PRO A 485 -17.19 -16.81 -3.17
CA PRO A 485 -15.74 -16.61 -3.19
C PRO A 485 -15.29 -15.67 -4.32
N TYR A 486 -14.55 -14.62 -3.95
CA TYR A 486 -14.07 -13.60 -4.86
C TYR A 486 -12.75 -12.98 -4.40
N GLY A 487 -12.01 -12.42 -5.35
CA GLY A 487 -10.71 -11.81 -5.09
C GLY A 487 -10.29 -10.88 -6.20
N THR A 488 -9.03 -10.46 -6.16
CA THR A 488 -8.42 -9.64 -7.20
C THR A 488 -7.26 -10.39 -7.83
N LEU A 489 -7.21 -10.45 -9.16
CA LEU A 489 -6.00 -10.82 -9.88
C LEU A 489 -5.19 -9.56 -10.14
N SER A 490 -4.04 -9.46 -9.50
CA SER A 490 -3.02 -8.45 -9.80
C SER A 490 -2.09 -9.04 -10.86
N PHE A 491 -1.91 -8.37 -11.99
CA PHE A 491 -1.06 -8.89 -13.06
C PHE A 491 -0.24 -7.82 -13.78
N ARG A 492 0.85 -8.25 -14.41
CA ARG A 492 1.70 -7.44 -15.28
C ARG A 492 1.91 -8.15 -16.60
N VAL A 493 1.92 -7.39 -17.68
CA VAL A 493 2.10 -7.91 -19.04
C VAL A 493 3.47 -7.49 -19.57
N ALA A 494 4.31 -8.48 -19.83
CA ALA A 494 5.61 -8.32 -20.47
C ALA A 494 5.46 -8.52 -21.99
N ALA A 495 5.63 -7.45 -22.76
CA ALA A 495 5.69 -7.52 -24.21
C ALA A 495 6.66 -6.48 -24.76
N ARG A 496 7.33 -6.80 -25.88
CA ARG A 496 8.31 -5.89 -26.52
C ARG A 496 7.66 -4.68 -27.20
N SER A 497 6.38 -4.80 -27.55
CA SER A 497 5.57 -3.74 -28.14
C SER A 497 4.10 -4.12 -28.08
N GLU A 498 3.22 -3.16 -28.35
CA GLU A 498 1.79 -3.41 -28.52
C GLU A 498 1.51 -4.41 -29.66
N GLN A 499 2.31 -4.40 -30.74
CA GLN A 499 2.18 -5.38 -31.82
C GLN A 499 2.57 -6.79 -31.38
N ALA A 500 3.59 -6.93 -30.52
CA ALA A 500 3.96 -8.21 -29.93
C ALA A 500 2.82 -8.74 -29.05
N LEU A 501 2.21 -7.87 -28.23
CA LEU A 501 1.02 -8.20 -27.44
C LEU A 501 -0.13 -8.71 -28.33
N LYS A 502 -0.42 -8.03 -29.45
CA LYS A 502 -1.48 -8.45 -30.39
C LYS A 502 -1.21 -9.78 -31.10
N ARG A 503 0.05 -10.15 -31.31
CA ARG A 503 0.43 -11.45 -31.90
C ARG A 503 0.44 -12.60 -30.91
N GLY A 504 0.27 -12.32 -29.61
CA GLY A 504 0.43 -13.33 -28.56
C GLY A 504 1.87 -13.50 -28.07
N ASP A 505 2.81 -12.64 -28.50
CA ASP A 505 4.22 -12.65 -28.12
C ASP A 505 4.42 -11.90 -26.78
N TYR A 506 3.82 -12.41 -25.69
CA TYR A 506 3.91 -11.81 -24.36
C TYR A 506 4.03 -12.86 -23.25
N GLN A 507 4.38 -12.38 -22.04
CA GLN A 507 4.28 -13.13 -20.79
C GLN A 507 3.46 -12.36 -19.77
N ILE A 508 2.71 -13.06 -18.92
CA ILE A 508 1.91 -12.48 -17.83
C ILE A 508 2.44 -13.00 -16.50
N LEU A 509 2.77 -12.10 -15.58
CA LEU A 509 2.92 -12.46 -14.17
C LEU A 509 1.63 -12.10 -13.47
N ALA A 510 0.93 -13.08 -12.91
CA ALA A 510 -0.32 -12.89 -12.21
C ALA A 510 -0.20 -13.41 -10.77
N GLU A 511 -0.85 -12.72 -9.83
CA GLU A 511 -1.01 -13.13 -8.45
C GLU A 511 -2.45 -12.92 -8.03
N CYS A 512 -2.98 -13.86 -7.23
CA CYS A 512 -4.30 -13.74 -6.64
C CYS A 512 -4.17 -13.11 -5.24
N LEU A 513 -4.91 -12.03 -5.00
CA LEU A 513 -4.90 -11.25 -3.77
C LEU A 513 -6.28 -11.23 -3.13
N GLN A 514 -6.29 -11.31 -1.80
CA GLN A 514 -7.45 -11.01 -0.96
C GLN A 514 -7.46 -9.51 -0.66
N ASP A 515 -7.95 -8.72 -1.61
CA ASP A 515 -8.17 -7.28 -1.49
C ASP A 515 -9.68 -6.97 -1.41
N GLY A 516 -10.05 -5.71 -1.19
CA GLY A 516 -11.43 -5.24 -1.36
C GLY A 516 -11.93 -5.40 -2.80
N ILE A 517 -13.21 -5.12 -3.05
CA ILE A 517 -13.78 -5.23 -4.41
C ILE A 517 -13.21 -4.13 -5.31
N ILE A 518 -12.55 -4.53 -6.41
CA ILE A 518 -11.97 -3.65 -7.44
C ILE A 518 -12.64 -3.93 -8.79
N THR A 519 -13.95 -3.71 -8.85
CA THR A 519 -14.69 -3.59 -10.12
C THR A 519 -15.39 -2.23 -10.15
N GLU A 520 -15.94 -1.86 -11.30
CA GLU A 520 -16.89 -0.76 -11.49
C GLU A 520 -18.30 -1.28 -11.87
N GLU A 521 -18.44 -2.59 -12.00
CA GLU A 521 -19.64 -3.26 -12.47
C GLU A 521 -20.54 -3.61 -11.28
N GLU A 522 -21.55 -2.76 -10.99
CA GLU A 522 -22.48 -3.01 -9.87
C GLU A 522 -23.15 -4.39 -9.99
N GLN A 523 -23.52 -4.78 -11.21
CA GLN A 523 -24.13 -6.09 -11.50
C GLN A 523 -23.21 -7.25 -11.11
N TRP A 524 -21.89 -7.11 -11.32
CA TRP A 524 -20.91 -8.13 -10.95
C TRP A 524 -20.90 -8.36 -9.43
N VAL A 525 -21.03 -7.27 -8.65
CA VAL A 525 -21.12 -7.33 -7.19
C VAL A 525 -22.44 -7.95 -6.73
N ARG A 526 -23.57 -7.59 -7.38
CA ARG A 526 -24.88 -8.20 -7.08
C ARG A 526 -24.87 -9.70 -7.31
N GLU A 527 -24.14 -10.18 -8.31
CA GLU A 527 -23.97 -11.62 -8.54
C GLU A 527 -23.14 -12.34 -7.47
N LEU A 528 -22.35 -11.63 -6.65
CA LEU A 528 -21.71 -12.22 -5.47
C LEU A 528 -22.69 -12.44 -4.31
N LEU A 529 -23.85 -11.80 -4.35
CA LEU A 529 -24.82 -11.70 -3.28
C LEU A 529 -26.19 -12.18 -3.76
N PRO A 530 -26.37 -13.50 -4.00
CA PRO A 530 -27.62 -14.02 -4.54
C PRO A 530 -28.83 -13.80 -3.61
N ASN A 531 -28.59 -13.67 -2.30
CA ASN A 531 -29.61 -13.66 -1.26
C ASN A 531 -29.60 -12.40 -0.37
N ALA A 532 -28.79 -11.39 -0.70
CA ALA A 532 -28.66 -10.18 0.11
C ALA A 532 -28.44 -8.91 -0.74
N GLU A 533 -28.84 -7.77 -0.21
CA GLU A 533 -28.52 -6.47 -0.82
C GLU A 533 -27.10 -6.02 -0.43
N PRO A 534 -26.33 -5.40 -1.35
CA PRO A 534 -25.01 -4.87 -1.03
C PRO A 534 -25.12 -3.68 -0.07
N LEU A 535 -24.40 -3.75 1.03
CA LEU A 535 -24.19 -2.66 1.97
C LEU A 535 -22.77 -2.10 1.77
N TRP A 536 -22.66 -1.01 1.02
CA TRP A 536 -21.36 -0.45 0.64
C TRP A 536 -20.61 0.09 1.84
N PHE A 537 -19.36 -0.32 2.01
CA PHE A 537 -18.56 0.06 3.16
C PHE A 537 -17.12 0.39 2.77
N SER A 538 -16.65 1.55 3.21
CA SER A 538 -15.24 1.92 3.13
C SER A 538 -14.82 2.61 4.41
N TYR A 539 -13.77 2.08 5.01
CA TYR A 539 -13.21 2.57 6.26
C TYR A 539 -12.26 3.74 5.99
N GLY A 540 -12.39 4.83 6.74
CA GLY A 540 -11.47 5.98 6.66
C GLY A 540 -11.56 6.82 5.38
N SER A 541 -12.48 6.53 4.45
CA SER A 541 -12.65 7.28 3.19
C SER A 541 -13.36 8.63 3.35
N GLY A 542 -14.05 8.83 4.49
CA GLY A 542 -14.94 9.94 4.81
C GLY A 542 -15.29 10.94 3.69
N TRP A 543 -14.84 12.20 3.77
CA TRP A 543 -15.38 13.31 2.95
C TRP A 543 -14.64 13.54 1.64
N THR A 544 -13.68 12.69 1.29
CA THR A 544 -12.83 12.94 0.13
C THR A 544 -13.56 12.81 -1.21
N GLY A 545 -14.87 12.56 -1.20
CA GLY A 545 -15.65 12.46 -2.42
C GLY A 545 -15.15 11.31 -3.28
N GLY A 546 -14.83 10.16 -2.64
CA GLY A 546 -14.71 8.92 -3.39
C GLY A 546 -15.93 8.82 -4.29
N GLU A 547 -15.70 8.66 -5.60
CA GLU A 547 -16.76 8.67 -6.60
C GLU A 547 -17.90 7.79 -6.09
N ASN A 548 -19.13 8.31 -6.18
CA ASN A 548 -20.33 7.56 -5.85
C ASN A 548 -20.48 6.49 -6.94
N ARG A 549 -19.64 5.44 -6.87
CA ARG A 549 -19.47 4.44 -7.92
C ARG A 549 -20.71 3.56 -8.05
N TYR A 550 -21.47 3.43 -6.98
CA TYR A 550 -22.61 2.51 -6.88
C TYR A 550 -23.82 3.17 -6.24
N GLY A 551 -25.01 2.79 -6.73
CA GLY A 551 -26.26 3.08 -6.05
C GLY A 551 -26.45 2.19 -4.82
N GLY A 552 -27.25 2.64 -3.85
CA GLY A 552 -27.67 1.81 -2.72
C GLY A 552 -27.21 2.29 -1.34
N GLN A 553 -27.38 1.41 -0.35
CA GLN A 553 -27.15 1.70 1.06
C GLN A 553 -25.66 1.65 1.41
N ARG A 554 -25.23 2.51 2.33
CA ARG A 554 -23.83 2.67 2.77
C ARG A 554 -23.73 2.53 4.27
N LEU A 555 -22.75 1.76 4.74
CA LEU A 555 -22.46 1.65 6.17
C LEU A 555 -21.51 2.76 6.62
N LEU A 556 -21.88 3.40 7.73
CA LEU A 556 -21.03 4.30 8.50
C LEU A 556 -20.50 3.56 9.71
N TRP A 557 -19.17 3.41 9.78
CA TRP A 557 -18.56 2.83 10.96
C TRP A 557 -18.57 3.82 12.13
N PRO A 558 -18.62 3.35 13.40
CA PRO A 558 -18.74 4.24 14.54
C PRO A 558 -17.61 5.28 14.73
N THR A 559 -16.37 4.90 14.42
CA THR A 559 -15.21 5.82 14.47
C THR A 559 -15.05 6.63 13.19
N ASP A 560 -15.81 6.28 12.14
CA ASP A 560 -15.97 7.13 10.97
C ASP A 560 -16.98 8.26 11.25
N ARG A 561 -17.06 9.22 10.33
CA ARG A 561 -17.89 10.42 10.50
C ARG A 561 -19.38 10.11 10.52
N GLN A 562 -20.11 10.97 11.23
CA GLN A 562 -21.54 10.83 11.49
C GLN A 562 -22.40 11.77 10.61
N TYR A 563 -23.37 11.22 9.89
CA TYR A 563 -24.27 11.98 9.00
C TYR A 563 -25.70 12.10 9.54
N ALA A 564 -26.38 13.19 9.16
CA ALA A 564 -27.80 13.44 9.42
C ALA A 564 -28.53 13.11 8.12
N GLY A 565 -28.82 11.82 7.94
CA GLY A 565 -29.65 11.32 6.85
C GLY A 565 -30.57 10.24 7.39
N ARG A 566 -31.88 10.44 7.23
CA ARG A 566 -32.92 9.39 7.30
C ARG A 566 -33.40 9.02 5.88
N SER A 567 -32.66 9.41 4.85
CA SER A 567 -32.97 9.14 3.45
C SER A 567 -32.95 7.65 3.09
N GLY A 568 -32.49 6.78 4.00
CA GLY A 568 -32.28 5.35 3.74
C GLY A 568 -30.96 5.03 3.04
N THR A 569 -30.19 6.05 2.60
CA THR A 569 -28.92 5.84 1.88
C THR A 569 -27.75 5.50 2.81
N PHE A 570 -27.73 6.02 4.03
CA PHE A 570 -26.67 5.75 5.01
C PHE A 570 -27.25 5.02 6.23
N LEU A 571 -26.65 3.89 6.57
CA LEU A 571 -26.95 3.09 7.74
C LEU A 571 -25.76 3.12 8.71
N THR A 572 -26.04 2.94 10.00
CA THR A 572 -25.01 2.67 11.00
C THR A 572 -25.21 1.29 11.61
N LEU A 573 -24.26 0.80 12.42
CA LEU A 573 -24.42 -0.49 13.10
C LEU A 573 -25.67 -0.56 13.99
N HIS A 574 -26.23 0.58 14.40
CA HIS A 574 -27.47 0.63 15.18
C HIS A 574 -28.73 0.32 14.35
N ASP A 575 -28.66 0.55 13.04
CA ASP A 575 -29.75 0.28 12.10
C ASP A 575 -29.77 -1.18 11.62
N LEU A 576 -28.76 -1.97 12.02
CA LEU A 576 -28.56 -3.37 11.62
C LEU A 576 -28.82 -4.32 12.79
N LYS A 577 -29.09 -5.59 12.44
CA LYS A 577 -29.11 -6.71 13.39
C LYS A 577 -28.27 -7.87 12.86
N ILE A 578 -27.77 -8.70 13.76
CA ILE A 578 -27.22 -10.01 13.42
C ILE A 578 -28.21 -11.08 13.89
N SER A 579 -28.52 -12.06 13.05
CA SER A 579 -29.35 -13.21 13.37
C SER A 579 -28.63 -14.50 13.03
N HIS A 580 -28.82 -15.55 13.83
CA HIS A 580 -28.29 -16.88 13.52
C HIS A 580 -29.21 -17.61 12.54
N ASP A 581 -28.72 -17.86 11.33
CA ASP A 581 -29.43 -18.69 10.37
C ASP A 581 -29.23 -20.18 10.68
N GLN A 582 -30.32 -20.91 10.89
CA GLN A 582 -30.28 -22.30 11.32
C GLN A 582 -29.98 -23.28 10.19
N GLU A 583 -30.29 -22.90 8.94
CA GLU A 583 -30.10 -23.76 7.78
C GLU A 583 -28.63 -23.83 7.38
N SER A 584 -27.98 -22.67 7.28
CA SER A 584 -26.57 -22.56 6.91
C SER A 584 -25.62 -22.65 8.11
N ASP A 585 -26.12 -22.52 9.35
CA ASP A 585 -25.31 -22.41 10.58
C ASP A 585 -24.31 -21.24 10.47
N THR A 586 -24.85 -20.07 10.11
CA THR A 586 -24.09 -18.83 9.87
C THR A 586 -24.77 -17.62 10.51
N LEU A 587 -24.06 -16.49 10.53
CA LEU A 587 -24.60 -15.22 11.00
C LEU A 587 -25.05 -14.35 9.83
N THR A 588 -26.35 -14.04 9.78
CA THR A 588 -26.96 -13.16 8.79
C THR A 588 -27.01 -11.74 9.34
N ILE A 589 -26.62 -10.77 8.53
CA ILE A 589 -26.77 -9.35 8.83
C ILE A 589 -28.08 -8.87 8.20
N LEU A 590 -28.98 -8.35 9.02
CA LEU A 590 -30.29 -7.85 8.61
C LEU A 590 -30.29 -6.32 8.62
N GLY A 591 -30.79 -5.73 7.54
CA GLY A 591 -31.08 -4.30 7.44
C GLY A 591 -32.32 -3.89 8.24
N PRO A 592 -32.69 -2.60 8.22
CA PRO A 592 -33.81 -2.05 8.99
C PRO A 592 -35.16 -2.72 8.71
N GLU A 593 -35.37 -3.13 7.46
CA GLU A 593 -36.60 -3.78 6.99
C GLU A 593 -36.60 -5.31 7.22
N GLY A 594 -35.57 -5.84 7.90
CA GLY A 594 -35.39 -7.28 8.10
C GLY A 594 -34.87 -8.04 6.88
N THR A 595 -34.49 -7.35 5.81
CA THR A 595 -33.88 -7.95 4.61
C THR A 595 -32.40 -8.27 4.86
N PRO A 596 -31.89 -9.43 4.41
CA PRO A 596 -30.45 -9.71 4.45
C PRO A 596 -29.66 -8.66 3.68
N VAL A 597 -28.59 -8.18 4.31
CA VAL A 597 -27.61 -7.28 3.71
C VAL A 597 -26.22 -7.85 3.90
N ALA A 598 -25.29 -7.50 3.03
CA ALA A 598 -23.90 -7.94 3.15
C ALA A 598 -22.95 -6.75 3.01
N PRO A 599 -22.11 -6.43 4.01
CA PRO A 599 -21.08 -5.42 3.87
C PRO A 599 -20.11 -5.74 2.73
N VAL A 600 -20.05 -4.85 1.75
CA VAL A 600 -19.14 -4.90 0.62
C VAL A 600 -18.03 -3.88 0.83
N TYR A 601 -16.83 -4.36 1.14
CA TYR A 601 -15.68 -3.48 1.35
C TYR A 601 -15.12 -2.95 0.03
N ASN A 602 -15.21 -1.64 -0.18
CA ASN A 602 -14.71 -0.93 -1.36
C ASN A 602 -13.67 0.16 -1.02
N GLY A 603 -13.09 0.10 0.20
CA GLY A 603 -12.06 1.01 0.64
C GLY A 603 -10.66 0.66 0.11
N LYS A 604 -9.74 1.63 0.21
CA LYS A 604 -8.35 1.48 -0.25
C LYS A 604 -7.44 0.78 0.76
N ILE A 605 -7.82 0.72 2.03
CA ILE A 605 -7.02 0.12 3.09
C ILE A 605 -7.15 -1.41 2.97
N PRO A 606 -6.06 -2.17 2.81
CA PRO A 606 -6.14 -3.62 2.78
C PRO A 606 -6.86 -4.17 4.02
N VAL A 607 -7.71 -5.19 3.85
CA VAL A 607 -8.57 -5.70 4.94
C VAL A 607 -7.76 -6.13 6.17
N HIS A 608 -6.57 -6.70 5.98
CA HIS A 608 -5.70 -7.12 7.08
C HIS A 608 -5.11 -5.94 7.90
N GLN A 609 -5.15 -4.71 7.39
CA GLN A 609 -4.72 -3.48 8.09
C GLN A 609 -5.88 -2.74 8.75
N LEU A 610 -7.11 -3.20 8.57
CA LEU A 610 -8.27 -2.61 9.23
C LEU A 610 -8.28 -2.97 10.72
N PRO A 611 -8.93 -2.16 11.57
CA PRO A 611 -9.12 -2.49 12.98
C PRO A 611 -9.82 -3.84 13.17
N GLU A 612 -9.55 -4.50 14.30
CA GLU A 612 -10.03 -5.87 14.58
C GLU A 612 -11.55 -6.00 14.51
N CYS A 613 -12.30 -5.08 15.12
CA CYS A 613 -13.77 -5.08 15.05
C CYS A 613 -14.28 -4.96 13.60
N VAL A 614 -13.63 -4.12 12.78
CA VAL A 614 -13.98 -3.95 11.37
C VAL A 614 -13.70 -5.24 10.59
N ARG A 615 -12.52 -5.84 10.80
CA ARG A 615 -12.13 -7.12 10.19
C ARG A 615 -13.12 -8.23 10.52
N LEU A 616 -13.47 -8.39 11.81
CA LEU A 616 -14.42 -9.43 12.23
C LEU A 616 -15.81 -9.18 11.64
N PHE A 617 -16.27 -7.93 11.59
CA PHE A 617 -17.55 -7.58 10.96
C PHE A 617 -17.56 -7.96 9.47
N LEU A 618 -16.49 -7.66 8.73
CA LEU A 618 -16.36 -8.03 7.32
C LEU A 618 -16.27 -9.55 7.11
N LYS A 619 -15.64 -10.28 8.03
CA LYS A 619 -15.57 -11.75 7.98
C LYS A 619 -16.95 -12.41 8.07
N LEU A 620 -17.96 -11.76 8.66
CA LEU A 620 -19.33 -12.30 8.71
C LEU A 620 -19.94 -12.49 7.32
N SER A 621 -19.61 -11.62 6.37
CA SER A 621 -20.07 -11.74 4.98
C SER A 621 -19.02 -12.31 4.04
N ASN A 622 -17.72 -12.09 4.31
CA ASN A 622 -16.63 -12.62 3.50
C ASN A 622 -15.77 -13.58 4.35
N PRO A 623 -16.20 -14.84 4.53
CA PRO A 623 -15.47 -15.81 5.35
C PRO A 623 -14.25 -16.41 4.65
N TRP A 624 -14.00 -16.07 3.38
CA TRP A 624 -12.97 -16.70 2.56
C TRP A 624 -11.56 -16.28 2.95
N VAL A 625 -10.62 -17.22 2.93
CA VAL A 625 -9.19 -16.99 3.16
C VAL A 625 -8.39 -17.61 2.03
N TYR A 626 -7.40 -16.86 1.56
CA TYR A 626 -6.56 -17.22 0.42
C TYR A 626 -5.24 -17.76 0.93
N ILE A 627 -5.05 -19.07 0.82
CA ILE A 627 -3.88 -19.78 1.35
C ILE A 627 -3.00 -20.22 0.20
N LYS A 628 -1.76 -19.74 0.13
CA LYS A 628 -0.83 -20.12 -0.95
C LYS A 628 -0.57 -21.63 -0.93
N ASN A 629 -0.81 -22.30 -2.05
CA ASN A 629 -0.67 -23.74 -2.21
C ASN A 629 0.79 -24.15 -2.17
N GLY A 630 1.25 -24.79 -1.08
CA GLY A 630 2.45 -25.63 -1.04
C GLY A 630 3.80 -24.98 -1.41
N GLN A 631 3.84 -23.73 -1.88
CA GLN A 631 5.07 -22.94 -2.08
C GLN A 631 5.55 -22.25 -0.80
N SER A 632 4.87 -22.51 0.32
CA SER A 632 5.37 -22.26 1.67
C SER A 632 6.15 -23.45 2.25
N GLY A 633 6.36 -24.53 1.48
CA GLY A 633 7.02 -25.76 1.95
C GLY A 633 8.51 -25.60 2.28
N LYS A 634 8.83 -25.01 3.44
CA LYS A 634 10.17 -24.70 3.97
C LYS A 634 10.89 -23.60 3.20
N MET A 635 10.66 -22.36 3.63
CA MET A 635 11.37 -21.13 3.25
C MET A 635 12.85 -21.21 3.67
N ARG A 636 13.61 -22.03 2.95
CA ARG A 636 15.04 -22.19 3.16
C ARG A 636 15.77 -21.10 2.36
N PRO A 637 16.86 -20.56 2.90
CA PRO A 637 17.85 -19.83 2.12
C PRO A 637 18.16 -20.55 0.81
N GLY A 638 18.19 -19.83 -0.31
CA GLY A 638 18.44 -20.44 -1.61
C GLY A 638 17.91 -19.64 -2.79
N TYR A 639 18.13 -20.21 -3.98
CA TYR A 639 17.65 -19.70 -5.26
C TYR A 639 16.48 -20.55 -5.76
N ALA A 640 15.39 -19.90 -6.15
CA ALA A 640 14.26 -20.51 -6.84
C ALA A 640 14.20 -19.98 -8.28
N GLN A 641 14.19 -20.87 -9.26
CA GLN A 641 14.07 -20.51 -10.67
C GLN A 641 12.64 -20.09 -11.02
N ARG A 642 12.49 -19.16 -11.98
CA ARG A 642 11.20 -18.76 -12.55
C ARG A 642 10.40 -19.97 -13.00
N GLN A 643 9.14 -20.04 -12.60
CA GLN A 643 8.19 -21.08 -13.01
C GLN A 643 7.16 -20.50 -13.99
N THR A 644 6.99 -21.16 -15.14
CA THR A 644 6.06 -20.73 -16.20
C THR A 644 5.13 -21.87 -16.61
N ALA A 645 3.93 -21.51 -17.04
CA ALA A 645 2.97 -22.40 -17.69
C ALA A 645 2.40 -21.67 -18.92
N GLY A 646 2.85 -22.05 -20.11
CA GLY A 646 2.55 -21.31 -21.34
C GLY A 646 3.06 -19.87 -21.25
N ARG A 647 2.16 -18.89 -21.45
CA ARG A 647 2.44 -17.46 -21.35
C ARG A 647 2.38 -16.92 -19.92
N VAL A 648 1.97 -17.72 -18.94
CA VAL A 648 1.80 -17.28 -17.55
C VAL A 648 3.01 -17.65 -16.70
N VAL A 649 3.65 -16.65 -16.10
CA VAL A 649 4.66 -16.79 -15.04
C VAL A 649 3.92 -17.01 -13.73
N LYS A 650 4.01 -18.24 -13.18
CA LYS A 650 3.37 -18.62 -11.92
C LYS A 650 4.17 -18.15 -10.70
N ALA A 651 5.49 -18.14 -10.82
CA ALA A 651 6.39 -17.61 -9.81
C ALA A 651 7.63 -16.99 -10.48
N PRO A 652 8.02 -15.76 -10.09
CA PRO A 652 9.27 -15.15 -10.55
C PRO A 652 10.48 -15.87 -9.96
N ALA A 653 11.65 -15.70 -10.58
CA ALA A 653 12.91 -16.11 -9.98
C ALA A 653 13.19 -15.33 -8.69
N GLU A 654 13.62 -16.03 -7.63
CA GLU A 654 13.74 -15.48 -6.29
C GLU A 654 15.03 -15.96 -5.61
N TRP A 655 15.68 -15.09 -4.83
CA TRP A 655 16.83 -15.39 -3.99
C TRP A 655 16.51 -15.03 -2.54
N ARG A 656 16.55 -16.02 -1.64
CA ARG A 656 16.39 -15.84 -0.20
C ARG A 656 17.73 -15.97 0.49
N ILE A 657 18.15 -14.92 1.16
CA ILE A 657 19.52 -14.77 1.66
C ILE A 657 19.47 -14.31 3.11
N PRO A 658 19.95 -15.12 4.07
CA PRO A 658 20.14 -14.71 5.45
C PRO A 658 21.09 -13.51 5.51
N THR A 659 20.79 -12.52 6.34
CA THR A 659 21.66 -11.34 6.52
C THR A 659 23.10 -11.68 6.86
N LYS A 660 23.35 -12.77 7.61
CA LYS A 660 24.71 -13.27 7.90
C LYS A 660 25.54 -13.66 6.68
N GLU A 661 24.92 -13.94 5.53
CA GLU A 661 25.62 -14.27 4.28
C GLU A 661 25.86 -13.03 3.40
N ILE A 662 25.26 -11.90 3.76
CA ILE A 662 25.38 -10.64 3.03
C ILE A 662 26.68 -9.96 3.49
N PRO A 663 27.54 -9.52 2.56
CA PRO A 663 28.69 -8.72 2.91
C PRO A 663 28.22 -7.42 3.58
N LEU A 664 28.52 -7.22 4.86
CA LEU A 664 28.28 -5.96 5.56
C LEU A 664 29.49 -5.04 5.42
N ARG A 665 29.28 -3.72 5.39
CA ARG A 665 30.36 -2.72 5.35
C ARG A 665 31.15 -2.79 6.66
N LYS A 666 32.48 -2.89 6.56
CA LYS A 666 33.37 -2.91 7.73
C LYS A 666 33.61 -1.49 8.23
N THR A 667 33.84 -1.34 9.54
CA THR A 667 34.24 -0.06 10.13
C THR A 667 35.51 0.48 9.44
N GLY A 668 35.45 1.71 8.94
CA GLY A 668 36.55 2.35 8.21
C GLY A 668 36.72 1.93 6.74
N GLU A 669 35.91 1.01 6.22
CA GLU A 669 35.96 0.63 4.80
C GLU A 669 35.38 1.74 3.91
N ALA A 670 36.11 2.09 2.86
CA ALA A 670 35.63 3.03 1.85
C ALA A 670 34.42 2.45 1.11
N GLU A 671 33.44 3.29 0.79
CA GLU A 671 32.19 2.88 0.12
C GLU A 671 32.46 2.16 -1.22
N SER A 672 33.45 2.62 -1.98
CA SER A 672 33.88 2.01 -3.25
C SER A 672 34.42 0.59 -3.08
N ASP A 673 35.18 0.34 -2.00
CA ASP A 673 35.78 -0.97 -1.72
C ASP A 673 34.69 -1.95 -1.24
N TYR A 674 33.77 -1.46 -0.41
CA TYR A 674 32.57 -2.19 -0.03
C TYR A 674 31.73 -2.58 -1.25
N TYR A 675 31.51 -1.64 -2.16
CA TYR A 675 30.75 -1.85 -3.40
C TYR A 675 31.39 -2.93 -4.30
N LEU A 676 32.72 -2.94 -4.46
CA LEU A 676 33.43 -3.99 -5.21
C LEU A 676 33.27 -5.36 -4.57
N ARG A 677 33.48 -5.46 -3.25
CA ARG A 677 33.32 -6.71 -2.49
C ARG A 677 31.88 -7.23 -2.59
N PHE A 678 30.90 -6.35 -2.52
CA PHE A 678 29.50 -6.70 -2.69
C PHE A 678 29.20 -7.18 -4.12
N HIS A 679 29.76 -6.51 -5.14
CA HIS A 679 29.60 -6.93 -6.53
C HIS A 679 30.13 -8.35 -6.78
N ASP A 680 31.31 -8.67 -6.26
CA ASP A 680 31.89 -10.02 -6.37
C ASP A 680 30.98 -11.08 -5.75
N TRP A 681 30.42 -10.78 -4.58
CA TRP A 681 29.46 -11.66 -3.91
C TRP A 681 28.18 -11.85 -4.74
N ARG A 682 27.62 -10.75 -5.28
CA ARG A 682 26.42 -10.76 -6.12
C ARG A 682 26.60 -11.68 -7.34
N VAL A 683 27.74 -11.55 -8.03
CA VAL A 683 28.07 -12.38 -9.20
C VAL A 683 28.18 -13.85 -8.81
N ARG A 684 28.85 -14.18 -7.70
CA ARG A 684 28.97 -15.57 -7.22
C ARG A 684 27.63 -16.19 -6.84
N LYS A 685 26.68 -15.39 -6.32
CA LYS A 685 25.32 -15.84 -5.98
C LYS A 685 24.37 -15.88 -7.19
N GLY A 686 24.84 -15.52 -8.39
CA GLY A 686 24.00 -15.52 -9.60
C GLY A 686 22.89 -14.46 -9.59
N ILE A 687 23.03 -13.42 -8.76
CA ILE A 687 22.01 -12.38 -8.61
C ILE A 687 22.10 -11.41 -9.80
N PRO A 688 20.98 -11.05 -10.46
CA PRO A 688 20.95 -10.11 -11.58
C PRO A 688 21.45 -8.70 -11.22
N ARG A 689 21.56 -7.83 -12.23
CA ARG A 689 21.99 -6.43 -12.03
C ARG A 689 20.88 -5.56 -11.45
N GLU A 690 19.65 -5.98 -11.64
CA GLU A 690 18.44 -5.35 -11.11
C GLU A 690 17.55 -6.41 -10.47
N VAL A 691 17.00 -6.08 -9.30
CA VAL A 691 16.05 -6.94 -8.58
C VAL A 691 15.09 -6.04 -7.81
N MET A 692 13.90 -6.55 -7.53
CA MET A 692 13.10 -6.07 -6.41
C MET A 692 13.65 -6.70 -5.13
N PHE A 693 13.62 -5.99 -4.01
CA PHE A 693 14.08 -6.50 -2.73
C PHE A 693 13.10 -6.17 -1.60
N SER A 694 12.96 -7.10 -0.67
CA SER A 694 12.29 -6.90 0.61
C SER A 694 13.12 -7.49 1.73
N VAL A 695 13.12 -6.84 2.89
CA VAL A 695 13.74 -7.35 4.11
C VAL A 695 12.62 -7.76 5.04
N VAL A 696 12.65 -8.99 5.54
CA VAL A 696 11.62 -9.56 6.41
C VAL A 696 12.27 -10.18 7.64
N ASP A 697 11.52 -10.25 8.75
CA ASP A 697 11.95 -11.00 9.92
C ASP A 697 11.99 -12.48 9.54
N ALA A 698 13.09 -13.18 9.86
CA ALA A 698 13.23 -14.61 9.58
C ALA A 698 12.15 -15.47 10.26
N LYS A 699 11.51 -14.97 11.33
CA LYS A 699 10.36 -15.62 12.01
C LYS A 699 9.06 -15.47 11.24
N TYR A 700 8.91 -14.39 10.46
CA TYR A 700 7.74 -14.10 9.62
C TYR A 700 8.19 -13.88 8.16
N PRO A 701 8.67 -14.95 7.50
CA PRO A 701 9.40 -14.87 6.22
C PRO A 701 8.55 -14.44 5.01
N THR A 702 7.27 -14.14 5.19
CA THR A 702 6.37 -13.64 4.14
C THR A 702 6.26 -12.12 4.23
N ALA A 703 6.64 -11.41 3.16
CA ALA A 703 6.53 -9.94 3.06
C ALA A 703 5.10 -9.41 3.31
N ALA A 704 4.08 -10.23 3.01
CA ALA A 704 2.67 -9.94 3.30
C ALA A 704 2.34 -9.84 4.81
N CYS A 705 3.11 -10.51 5.67
CA CYS A 705 2.87 -10.51 7.13
C CYS A 705 3.54 -9.32 7.85
N ASN A 706 4.59 -8.73 7.26
CA ASN A 706 5.33 -7.62 7.86
C ASN A 706 5.07 -6.25 7.20
N GLY A 707 4.18 -6.18 6.21
CA GLY A 707 3.87 -4.93 5.50
C GLY A 707 5.07 -4.31 4.77
N THR A 708 6.15 -5.07 4.55
CA THR A 708 7.37 -4.55 3.92
C THR A 708 7.20 -4.50 2.41
N LYS A 709 7.07 -3.28 1.89
CA LYS A 709 6.95 -3.03 0.44
C LYS A 709 8.24 -3.44 -0.27
N GLU A 710 8.10 -4.15 -1.39
CA GLU A 710 9.21 -4.42 -2.31
C GLU A 710 9.79 -3.10 -2.82
N ARG A 711 11.12 -2.98 -2.74
CA ARG A 711 11.90 -1.83 -3.19
C ARG A 711 12.75 -2.22 -4.38
N TYR A 712 13.11 -1.26 -5.22
CA TYR A 712 13.90 -1.50 -6.42
C TYR A 712 15.38 -1.20 -6.17
N ILE A 713 16.26 -2.07 -6.67
CA ILE A 713 17.70 -1.84 -6.71
C ILE A 713 18.24 -2.13 -8.11
N HIS A 714 19.04 -1.20 -8.62
CA HIS A 714 19.98 -1.46 -9.71
C HIS A 714 21.41 -1.38 -9.17
N PHE A 715 22.10 -2.52 -9.08
CA PHE A 715 23.44 -2.60 -8.49
C PHE A 715 24.48 -1.76 -9.21
N GLY A 716 24.25 -1.34 -10.47
CA GLY A 716 25.10 -0.40 -11.19
C GLY A 716 24.95 1.08 -10.80
N SER A 717 24.05 1.43 -9.86
CA SER A 717 23.87 2.80 -9.37
C SER A 717 24.40 2.93 -7.93
N PRO A 718 25.43 3.76 -7.67
CA PRO A 718 25.94 4.00 -6.32
C PRO A 718 24.86 4.45 -5.32
N ARG A 719 23.93 5.30 -5.77
CA ARG A 719 22.87 5.85 -4.92
C ARG A 719 21.84 4.80 -4.53
N LEU A 720 21.38 4.01 -5.49
CA LEU A 720 20.47 2.90 -5.17
C LEU A 720 21.18 1.87 -4.27
N PHE A 721 22.46 1.61 -4.51
CA PHE A 721 23.25 0.72 -3.67
C PHE A 721 23.38 1.22 -2.22
N GLY A 722 23.61 2.51 -2.00
CA GLY A 722 23.63 3.12 -0.67
C GLY A 722 22.34 2.85 0.10
N ARG A 723 21.18 3.16 -0.52
CA ARG A 723 19.85 2.89 0.05
C ARG A 723 19.63 1.41 0.37
N PHE A 724 20.10 0.51 -0.49
CA PHE A 724 20.02 -0.93 -0.27
C PHE A 724 20.89 -1.37 0.91
N ALA A 725 22.13 -0.87 1.00
CA ALA A 725 23.08 -1.22 2.05
C ALA A 725 22.62 -0.81 3.46
N GLU A 726 21.84 0.26 3.57
CA GLU A 726 21.31 0.76 4.85
C GLU A 726 20.05 0.01 5.32
N SER A 727 19.53 -0.92 4.53
CA SER A 727 18.25 -1.59 4.80
C SER A 727 18.34 -2.84 5.69
N PHE A 728 19.52 -3.21 6.20
CA PHE A 728 19.75 -4.48 6.89
C PHE A 728 19.85 -4.31 8.42
N SER A 729 19.13 -5.15 9.18
CA SER A 729 19.38 -5.38 10.60
C SER A 729 19.87 -6.82 10.84
N GLU A 730 20.50 -7.05 12.00
CA GLU A 730 20.97 -8.38 12.36
C GLU A 730 19.79 -9.34 12.61
N GLY A 731 19.76 -10.49 11.93
CA GLY A 731 18.70 -11.50 12.08
C GLY A 731 17.65 -11.51 10.97
N ASP A 732 17.64 -10.52 10.08
CA ASP A 732 16.67 -10.46 8.98
C ASP A 732 16.96 -11.47 7.86
N LEU A 733 15.96 -11.69 7.00
CA LEU A 733 16.06 -12.39 5.73
C LEU A 733 15.86 -11.40 4.58
N LEU A 734 16.83 -11.36 3.65
CA LEU A 734 16.72 -10.62 2.40
C LEU A 734 16.05 -11.51 1.34
N ILE A 735 14.98 -11.02 0.75
CA ILE A 735 14.33 -11.62 -0.41
C ILE A 735 14.60 -10.72 -1.60
N LEU A 736 15.19 -11.28 -2.64
CA LEU A 736 15.36 -10.63 -3.94
C LEU A 736 14.47 -11.33 -4.96
N THR A 737 13.72 -10.57 -5.72
CA THR A 737 12.85 -11.07 -6.79
C THR A 737 13.33 -10.47 -8.11
N GLU A 738 13.35 -11.25 -9.19
CA GLU A 738 13.66 -10.69 -10.50
C GLU A 738 12.69 -9.55 -10.88
N VAL A 739 13.20 -8.54 -11.58
CA VAL A 739 12.35 -7.46 -12.10
C VAL A 739 11.53 -8.01 -13.27
N PHE A 740 10.22 -8.07 -13.09
CA PHE A 740 9.28 -8.51 -14.12
C PHE A 740 8.09 -7.53 -14.27
N PRO A 741 7.76 -7.09 -15.49
CA PRO A 741 8.56 -7.18 -16.72
C PRO A 741 9.92 -6.47 -16.59
N GLU A 742 10.91 -6.90 -17.37
CA GLU A 742 12.20 -6.20 -17.46
C GLU A 742 12.00 -4.75 -17.95
N ARG A 743 12.91 -3.84 -17.59
CA ARG A 743 12.82 -2.44 -18.04
C ARG A 743 12.78 -2.37 -19.58
N GLY A 744 11.70 -1.82 -20.12
CA GLY A 744 11.46 -1.71 -21.55
C GLY A 744 10.61 -2.84 -22.16
N ALA A 745 10.27 -3.87 -21.39
CA ALA A 745 9.34 -4.92 -21.79
C ALA A 745 7.89 -4.62 -21.36
N HIS A 746 7.51 -3.35 -21.25
CA HIS A 746 6.13 -2.96 -20.96
C HIS A 746 5.40 -2.60 -22.26
N ALA A 747 4.26 -3.26 -22.48
CA ALA A 747 3.46 -3.03 -23.68
C ALA A 747 2.80 -1.65 -23.70
N ILE A 748 2.55 -1.09 -22.51
CA ILE A 748 1.77 0.13 -22.30
C ILE A 748 2.69 1.25 -21.86
N GLY A 749 2.49 2.42 -22.42
CA GLY A 749 3.37 3.54 -22.24
C GLY A 749 2.66 4.88 -22.28
N ARG A 750 3.32 5.91 -21.72
CA ARG A 750 2.92 7.30 -21.86
C ARG A 750 3.79 7.98 -22.90
N SER A 751 3.17 8.80 -23.76
CA SER A 751 3.89 9.55 -24.80
C SER A 751 4.76 8.65 -25.69
N GLY A 752 4.32 7.41 -25.94
CA GLY A 752 5.04 6.44 -26.76
C GLY A 752 6.21 5.71 -26.07
N GLN A 753 6.46 5.92 -24.77
CA GLN A 753 7.50 5.21 -24.02
C GLN A 753 6.93 4.20 -23.02
N PRO A 754 7.46 2.97 -22.96
CA PRO A 754 7.04 1.93 -21.99
C PRO A 754 7.10 2.42 -20.55
N CYS A 755 5.97 2.33 -19.84
CA CYS A 755 5.87 2.60 -18.40
C CYS A 755 5.53 1.31 -17.66
N VAL A 756 6.07 1.15 -16.46
CA VAL A 756 5.64 0.07 -15.57
C VAL A 756 4.13 0.21 -15.38
N THR A 757 3.42 -0.90 -15.62
CA THR A 757 1.96 -0.96 -15.57
C THR A 757 1.56 -2.19 -14.77
N GLU A 758 0.75 -1.97 -13.75
CA GLU A 758 0.19 -3.03 -12.90
C GLU A 758 -1.32 -3.02 -13.03
N PHE A 759 -1.88 -4.14 -13.49
CA PHE A 759 -3.31 -4.32 -13.68
C PHE A 759 -3.91 -5.03 -12.48
N LYS A 760 -5.17 -4.70 -12.18
CA LYS A 760 -6.02 -5.39 -11.24
C LYS A 760 -7.36 -5.68 -11.90
N VAL A 761 -7.84 -6.92 -11.78
CA VAL A 761 -9.17 -7.31 -12.23
C VAL A 761 -9.86 -8.16 -11.17
N ALA A 762 -11.15 -7.90 -10.95
CA ALA A 762 -11.95 -8.71 -10.03
C ALA A 762 -12.19 -10.11 -10.61
N VAL A 763 -12.11 -11.13 -9.76
CA VAL A 763 -12.33 -12.53 -10.09
C VAL A 763 -13.30 -13.15 -9.08
N LYS A 764 -14.19 -14.02 -9.56
CA LYS A 764 -15.06 -14.84 -8.71
C LYS A 764 -15.03 -16.30 -9.13
N TRP A 765 -15.22 -17.17 -8.14
CA TRP A 765 -15.27 -18.62 -8.29
C TRP A 765 -16.69 -19.08 -7.94
N VAL A 766 -17.39 -19.60 -8.95
CA VAL A 766 -18.79 -20.03 -8.89
C VAL A 766 -18.88 -21.54 -8.99
#